data_AF-A0A7S1SZN7-F1
#
_entry.id   AF-A0A7S1SZN7-F1
#
_cell.length_a   1.000
_cell.length_b   1.000
_cell.length_c   1.000
_cell.angle_alpha   90.00
_cell.angle_beta   90.00
_cell.angle_gamma   90.00
#
_symmetry.space_group_name_H-M   'P 1'
#
loop_
_entity.id
_entity.type
_entity.pdbx_description
1 polymer ?
#
loop_
_entity_poly.entity_id
_entity_poly.type
_entity_poly.pdbx_seq_one_letter_code
_entity_poly.pdbx_strand_id
1 'polypeptide(L)'
;GAVDTSSAAASPVTITYSCTDSAGNVASDVTRRVSVIDPCGEESQLCPYSNVCSVAGVCPVCEVSEDGGLVQCWDWPTTPLEEAEAPPPAVVLPRKDAVIDTDPPKLTLFGDGEAGVTANGAGVMVHWVVVGEDWEEPGFEAIDAIDGDLSNAVLVEGYVNTESPTAVTEPLWIRYSVSDTRGNTATAFRQVHIQCLPGSVVCPPEDAEVNVTGAAAKNRCGTLSVCGLNPAFLLNGAPLEPVPGQAALGLAMIVARITPDVPPTLTLLGPANLTIPQGTPYQACAADAPAAVICERGVRANDTEDGALTDTVKVRCERVGSTATQSAAAGGYLFSEVGLSGCGLDTTFPGVWRFTFSVTDSAGQLVTAIRTLAVPPSCDPGERLCSTEEVCSVDGVCFAELLDIESPFADLEEEEEEQESVEPGMALSLVGAAVVKVKQGQVYAACRPAALSTANEPCEGGALGAAPGGADASGAIIVLPGDVPASLCLTQTCAGLEWAARKLNGSGIDTSAPTGTEFTLQFVLADAPSGKLLSVNRTIIIEPPCSADDEVLCPSDGTCSALPCDIRDALAPLPADGPSILTLFGPLDLEVAYGTNLSGSLAPCASSAAAADNDINGSSDSFLPLCGATATDSAGGDVSADIRVAQIGDEEEASCSVGIVVSGPPFCLPGLYTYRYSVDGAVAERTVSIVEVAEVRVRLALESLSAGVTNELLSPGGTEQYTPLFDSALEALLSEGGG
;
A
#
# COMPACT_ATOMS: atom_id res chain seq x y z
N GLY A 1 16.06 4.84 -48.77
CA GLY A 1 17.20 4.67 -49.69
C GLY A 1 17.72 3.25 -49.58
N ALA A 2 18.49 2.77 -50.56
CA ALA A 2 19.19 1.49 -50.44
C ALA A 2 20.33 1.61 -49.41
N VAL A 3 20.50 0.60 -48.57
CA VAL A 3 21.58 0.51 -47.58
C VAL A 3 22.69 -0.35 -48.17
N ASP A 4 23.91 0.17 -48.24
CA ASP A 4 25.09 -0.59 -48.67
C ASP A 4 25.52 -1.53 -47.54
N THR A 5 25.49 -2.83 -47.80
CA THR A 5 25.83 -3.88 -46.83
C THR A 5 27.21 -4.50 -47.09
N SER A 6 28.02 -3.91 -47.98
CA SER A 6 29.32 -4.48 -48.39
C SER A 6 30.46 -4.22 -47.40
N SER A 7 30.26 -3.36 -46.40
CA SER A 7 31.20 -3.14 -45.29
C SER A 7 30.43 -2.79 -44.01
N ALA A 8 30.96 -3.20 -42.86
CA ALA A 8 30.40 -2.80 -41.57
C ALA A 8 30.55 -1.29 -41.41
N ALA A 9 29.44 -0.60 -41.21
CA ALA A 9 29.44 0.84 -41.03
C ALA A 9 29.75 1.17 -39.58
N ALA A 10 30.76 2.01 -39.32
CA ALA A 10 31.12 2.47 -37.97
C ALA A 10 30.01 3.30 -37.28
N SER A 11 28.93 3.65 -37.99
CA SER A 11 27.76 4.33 -37.44
C SER A 11 26.49 3.87 -38.16
N PRO A 12 25.35 3.74 -37.43
CA PRO A 12 24.09 3.28 -38.04
C PRO A 12 23.59 4.22 -39.12
N VAL A 13 23.15 3.66 -40.25
CA VAL A 13 22.53 4.41 -41.34
C VAL A 13 21.10 4.77 -40.94
N THR A 14 20.73 6.05 -41.03
CA THR A 14 19.38 6.52 -40.70
C THR A 14 18.54 6.66 -41.96
N ILE A 15 17.39 6.01 -42.00
CA ILE A 15 16.39 6.09 -43.07
C ILE A 15 15.22 6.93 -42.57
N THR A 16 14.91 8.01 -43.28
CA THR A 16 13.76 8.87 -42.98
C THR A 16 12.60 8.55 -43.90
N TYR A 17 11.41 8.40 -43.33
CA TYR A 17 10.15 8.22 -44.03
C TYR A 17 9.30 9.46 -43.83
N SER A 18 9.12 10.19 -44.93
CA SER A 18 8.28 11.38 -45.00
C SER A 18 7.04 11.07 -45.84
N CYS A 19 5.86 11.52 -45.43
CA CYS A 19 4.67 11.45 -46.27
C CYS A 19 3.95 12.79 -46.35
N THR A 20 3.32 13.05 -47.49
CA THR A 20 2.55 14.26 -47.74
C THR A 20 1.31 13.86 -48.51
N ASP A 21 0.14 14.30 -48.04
CA ASP A 21 -1.11 13.99 -48.70
C ASP A 21 -1.32 14.85 -49.97
N SER A 22 -2.37 14.55 -50.73
CA SER A 22 -2.71 15.30 -51.94
C SER A 22 -3.18 16.74 -51.69
N ALA A 23 -3.45 17.11 -50.44
CA ALA A 23 -3.79 18.47 -50.01
C ALA A 23 -2.55 19.27 -49.55
N GLY A 24 -1.38 18.64 -49.49
CA GLY A 24 -0.12 19.28 -49.12
C GLY A 24 0.20 19.24 -47.62
N ASN A 25 -0.57 18.51 -46.82
CA ASN A 25 -0.26 18.34 -45.40
C ASN A 25 0.87 17.34 -45.25
N VAL A 26 1.91 17.73 -44.51
CA VAL A 26 3.10 16.90 -44.28
C VAL A 26 3.00 16.28 -42.89
N ALA A 27 3.09 14.95 -42.81
CA ALA A 27 3.19 14.26 -41.54
C ALA A 27 4.60 14.38 -40.97
N SER A 28 4.72 14.30 -39.63
CA SER A 28 6.01 14.26 -38.95
C SER A 28 6.86 13.09 -39.46
N ASP A 29 8.12 13.37 -39.79
CA ASP A 29 9.04 12.36 -40.29
C ASP A 29 9.29 11.27 -39.25
N VAL A 30 9.20 10.01 -39.68
CA VAL A 30 9.56 8.86 -38.85
C VAL A 30 10.92 8.32 -39.33
N THR A 31 11.83 8.06 -38.40
CA THR A 31 13.17 7.56 -38.73
C THR A 31 13.38 6.13 -38.26
N ARG A 32 14.14 5.35 -39.03
CA ARG A 32 14.61 4.01 -38.67
C ARG A 32 16.13 3.97 -38.80
N ARG A 33 16.83 3.47 -37.77
CA ARG A 33 18.28 3.23 -37.83
C ARG A 33 18.56 1.79 -38.24
N VAL A 34 19.57 1.60 -39.09
CA VAL A 34 20.02 0.29 -39.56
C VAL A 34 21.53 0.20 -39.30
N SER A 35 21.92 -0.73 -38.44
CA SER A 35 23.34 -1.05 -38.17
C SER A 35 23.76 -2.25 -39.02
N VAL A 36 24.87 -2.13 -39.74
CA VAL A 36 25.47 -3.24 -40.50
C VAL A 36 26.68 -3.72 -39.69
N ILE A 37 26.57 -4.92 -39.12
CA ILE A 37 27.58 -5.53 -38.24
C ILE A 37 28.41 -6.57 -38.99
N ASP A 38 29.71 -6.66 -38.69
CA ASP A 38 30.56 -7.76 -39.18
C ASP A 38 30.20 -9.03 -38.38
N PRO A 39 29.84 -10.16 -39.03
CA PRO A 39 29.53 -11.41 -38.34
C PRO A 39 30.75 -12.11 -37.71
N CYS A 40 31.98 -11.61 -37.94
CA CYS A 40 33.21 -12.20 -37.41
C CYS A 40 33.63 -11.57 -36.06
N GLY A 41 34.13 -12.40 -35.13
CA GLY A 41 34.51 -11.97 -33.76
C GLY A 41 35.80 -11.15 -33.70
N GLU A 42 36.11 -10.57 -32.53
CA GLU A 42 37.30 -9.72 -32.35
C GLU A 42 38.57 -10.40 -32.87
N GLU A 43 39.36 -9.65 -33.67
CA GLU A 43 40.56 -10.08 -34.42
C GLU A 43 40.33 -10.84 -35.75
N SER A 44 39.08 -10.97 -36.22
CA SER A 44 38.74 -11.52 -37.53
C SER A 44 37.82 -10.60 -38.34
N GLN A 45 38.04 -10.51 -39.65
CA GLN A 45 37.19 -9.76 -40.60
C GLN A 45 36.60 -10.70 -41.64
N LEU A 46 35.39 -10.40 -42.13
CA LEU A 46 34.77 -11.17 -43.20
C LEU A 46 35.52 -10.97 -44.53
N CYS A 47 36.03 -12.06 -45.12
CA CYS A 47 36.80 -11.97 -46.35
C CYS A 47 35.90 -11.70 -47.58
N PRO A 48 36.16 -10.65 -48.40
CA PRO A 48 35.23 -10.13 -49.41
C PRO A 48 34.79 -11.12 -50.50
N TYR A 49 35.59 -12.17 -50.73
CA TYR A 49 35.40 -13.10 -51.82
C TYR A 49 35.00 -14.51 -51.36
N SER A 50 35.08 -14.84 -50.08
CA SER A 50 34.79 -16.20 -49.60
C SER A 50 33.65 -16.25 -48.58
N ASN A 51 33.22 -15.12 -48.03
CA ASN A 51 32.27 -15.04 -46.91
C ASN A 51 32.71 -15.89 -45.69
N VAL A 52 34.02 -16.05 -45.50
CA VAL A 52 34.62 -16.74 -44.35
C VAL A 52 35.45 -15.73 -43.55
N CYS A 53 35.51 -15.89 -42.22
CA CYS A 53 36.29 -15.02 -41.35
C CYS A 53 37.80 -15.24 -41.51
N SER A 54 38.59 -14.15 -41.49
CA SER A 54 40.06 -14.20 -41.47
C SER A 54 40.59 -14.80 -40.16
N VAL A 55 41.78 -15.40 -40.16
CA VAL A 55 42.51 -15.87 -38.97
C VAL A 55 43.76 -15.01 -38.86
N ALA A 56 43.95 -14.34 -37.73
CA ALA A 56 45.03 -13.37 -37.51
C ALA A 56 45.14 -12.28 -38.59
N GLY A 57 44.00 -11.82 -39.13
CA GLY A 57 43.93 -10.75 -40.13
C GLY A 57 44.25 -11.13 -41.58
N VAL A 58 44.55 -12.40 -41.88
CA VAL A 58 44.88 -12.86 -43.24
C VAL A 58 43.68 -13.55 -43.88
N CYS A 59 43.36 -13.24 -45.14
CA CYS A 59 42.28 -13.91 -45.90
C CYS A 59 42.83 -15.04 -46.78
N PRO A 60 42.08 -16.14 -46.99
CA PRO A 60 42.47 -17.18 -47.94
C PRO A 60 42.52 -16.62 -49.36
N VAL A 61 43.49 -17.07 -50.15
CA VAL A 61 43.64 -16.65 -51.55
C VAL A 61 42.65 -17.46 -52.40
N CYS A 62 41.79 -16.77 -53.12
CA CYS A 62 40.80 -17.37 -54.03
C CYS A 62 41.04 -16.86 -55.46
N GLU A 63 40.98 -17.74 -56.46
CA GLU A 63 40.98 -17.35 -57.87
C GLU A 63 39.54 -17.05 -58.33
N VAL A 64 39.38 -15.93 -59.03
CA VAL A 64 38.09 -15.45 -59.58
C VAL A 64 38.10 -15.66 -61.10
N SER A 65 37.04 -16.28 -61.66
CA SER A 65 36.90 -16.38 -63.12
C SER A 65 36.43 -15.06 -63.75
N GLU A 66 36.64 -14.89 -65.06
CA GLU A 66 36.25 -13.68 -65.83
C GLU A 66 34.74 -13.36 -65.77
N ASP A 67 33.91 -14.31 -65.31
CA ASP A 67 32.47 -14.18 -65.19
C ASP A 67 32.00 -13.79 -63.76
N GLY A 68 32.93 -13.58 -62.83
CA GLY A 68 32.63 -13.19 -61.44
C GLY A 68 32.15 -14.31 -60.52
N GLY A 69 32.34 -15.59 -60.92
CA GLY A 69 32.07 -16.76 -60.09
C GLY A 69 33.33 -17.30 -59.41
N LEU A 70 33.22 -17.70 -58.13
CA LEU A 70 34.30 -18.33 -57.36
C LEU A 70 34.54 -19.77 -57.84
N VAL A 71 35.80 -20.12 -58.15
CA VAL A 71 36.13 -21.45 -58.69
C VAL A 71 36.81 -22.37 -57.65
N GLN A 72 37.63 -21.85 -56.73
CA GLN A 72 38.13 -22.58 -55.54
C GLN A 72 39.00 -21.65 -54.63
N CYS A 73 38.99 -21.89 -53.31
CA CYS A 73 39.88 -21.25 -52.33
C CYS A 73 40.79 -22.32 -51.71
N TRP A 74 42.10 -22.05 -51.58
CA TRP A 74 43.06 -22.99 -50.98
C TRP A 74 43.42 -22.61 -49.53
N ASP A 75 43.81 -23.63 -48.74
CA ASP A 75 44.21 -23.49 -47.33
C ASP A 75 45.38 -22.52 -47.11
N TRP A 76 45.40 -21.96 -45.90
CA TRP A 76 46.35 -20.98 -45.35
C TRP A 76 47.82 -21.27 -45.71
N PRO A 77 48.60 -20.26 -46.16
CA PRO A 77 50.00 -20.48 -46.49
C PRO A 77 50.80 -20.89 -45.24
N THR A 78 51.25 -22.14 -45.21
CA THR A 78 52.22 -22.65 -44.23
C THR A 78 53.63 -22.43 -44.77
N THR A 79 54.21 -21.27 -44.48
CA THR A 79 55.65 -21.04 -44.67
C THR A 79 56.27 -20.49 -43.39
N PRO A 80 57.33 -21.12 -42.85
CA PRO A 80 57.99 -20.67 -41.63
C PRO A 80 58.78 -19.39 -41.88
N LEU A 81 58.73 -18.46 -40.92
CA LEU A 81 59.56 -17.25 -40.90
C LEU A 81 61.04 -17.65 -40.76
N GLU A 82 61.79 -17.52 -41.87
CA GLU A 82 63.25 -17.45 -41.81
C GLU A 82 63.68 -16.03 -41.42
N GLU A 83 64.46 -16.01 -40.34
CA GLU A 83 65.45 -15.04 -39.89
C GLU A 83 65.68 -13.80 -40.80
N ALA A 84 65.13 -12.66 -40.39
CA ALA A 84 65.54 -11.34 -40.87
C ALA A 84 65.85 -10.42 -39.68
N GLU A 85 67.00 -9.77 -39.77
CA GLU A 85 67.71 -9.06 -38.72
C GLU A 85 66.91 -7.94 -38.02
N ALA A 86 67.13 -7.82 -36.70
CA ALA A 86 66.48 -6.85 -35.83
C ALA A 86 66.96 -5.40 -36.10
N PRO A 87 66.05 -4.41 -36.26
CA PRO A 87 66.38 -2.99 -36.11
C PRO A 87 66.55 -2.62 -34.62
N PRO A 88 67.29 -1.53 -34.28
CA PRO A 88 67.64 -1.19 -32.91
C PRO A 88 66.41 -0.96 -32.03
N PRO A 89 66.51 -1.16 -30.69
CA PRO A 89 65.35 -1.14 -29.82
C PRO A 89 64.72 0.24 -29.85
N ALA A 90 63.54 0.34 -30.47
CA ALA A 90 62.63 1.44 -30.19
C ALA A 90 62.25 1.32 -28.71
N VAL A 91 62.47 2.40 -27.96
CA VAL A 91 61.91 2.55 -26.63
C VAL A 91 60.40 2.49 -26.77
N VAL A 92 59.82 1.32 -26.51
CA VAL A 92 58.38 1.16 -26.30
C VAL A 92 58.11 1.84 -24.96
N LEU A 93 57.62 3.07 -25.01
CA LEU A 93 56.82 3.58 -23.90
C LEU A 93 55.74 2.53 -23.64
N PRO A 94 55.49 2.08 -22.40
CA PRO A 94 54.38 1.17 -22.15
C PRO A 94 53.15 1.79 -22.79
N ARG A 95 52.61 1.09 -23.80
CA ARG A 95 51.34 1.49 -24.40
C ARG A 95 50.37 1.38 -23.23
N LYS A 96 49.88 2.53 -22.75
CA LYS A 96 48.89 2.65 -21.69
C LYS A 96 47.86 1.55 -21.96
N ASP A 97 47.82 0.53 -21.10
CA ASP A 97 46.90 -0.59 -21.25
C ASP A 97 45.52 -0.01 -21.52
N ALA A 98 44.94 -0.36 -22.67
CA ALA A 98 43.57 0.02 -22.96
C ALA A 98 42.73 -0.63 -21.87
N VAL A 99 42.12 0.17 -21.01
CA VAL A 99 41.21 -0.31 -19.97
C VAL A 99 40.08 -1.02 -20.72
N ILE A 100 40.06 -2.36 -20.63
CA ILE A 100 38.97 -3.16 -21.16
C ILE A 100 37.84 -3.03 -20.16
N ASP A 101 36.70 -2.51 -20.61
CA ASP A 101 35.51 -2.41 -19.79
C ASP A 101 34.86 -3.78 -19.64
N THR A 102 34.75 -4.23 -18.40
CA THR A 102 34.08 -5.49 -18.04
C THR A 102 32.93 -5.27 -17.07
N ASP A 103 32.70 -4.02 -16.65
CA ASP A 103 31.70 -3.70 -15.66
C ASP A 103 30.38 -3.38 -16.37
N PRO A 104 29.25 -3.96 -15.94
CA PRO A 104 27.95 -3.62 -16.52
C PRO A 104 27.48 -2.24 -16.05
N PRO A 105 26.66 -1.55 -16.87
CA PRO A 105 26.06 -0.28 -16.48
C PRO A 105 25.20 -0.41 -15.22
N LYS A 106 25.24 0.58 -14.34
CA LYS A 106 24.39 0.64 -13.16
C LYS A 106 23.03 1.23 -13.53
N LEU A 107 22.01 0.37 -13.64
CA LEU A 107 20.62 0.75 -13.91
C LEU A 107 19.84 0.97 -12.60
N THR A 108 19.21 2.13 -12.45
CA THR A 108 18.41 2.52 -11.29
C THR A 108 17.01 2.95 -11.74
N LEU A 109 15.96 2.41 -11.13
CA LEU A 109 14.57 2.82 -11.37
C LEU A 109 14.18 3.92 -10.38
N PHE A 110 13.44 4.93 -10.84
CA PHE A 110 12.89 5.99 -10.00
C PHE A 110 11.44 5.69 -9.61
N GLY A 111 10.88 6.50 -8.71
CA GLY A 111 9.50 6.36 -8.25
C GLY A 111 9.39 5.99 -6.78
N ASP A 112 8.16 6.00 -6.30
CA ASP A 112 7.74 5.70 -4.93
C ASP A 112 7.33 4.23 -4.73
N GLY A 113 7.61 3.38 -5.72
CA GLY A 113 7.28 1.95 -5.67
C GLY A 113 8.06 1.22 -4.58
N GLU A 114 7.41 0.20 -4.02
CA GLU A 114 7.97 -0.64 -2.96
C GLU A 114 9.04 -1.59 -3.53
N ALA A 115 10.09 -1.85 -2.75
CA ALA A 115 11.09 -2.85 -3.14
C ALA A 115 10.56 -4.26 -2.88
N GLY A 116 10.57 -5.11 -3.91
CA GLY A 116 10.16 -6.50 -3.86
C GLY A 116 11.21 -7.45 -4.43
N VAL A 117 10.96 -8.75 -4.31
CA VAL A 117 11.76 -9.81 -4.93
C VAL A 117 10.87 -10.79 -5.65
N THR A 118 11.28 -11.20 -6.85
CA THR A 118 10.59 -12.25 -7.61
C THR A 118 10.82 -13.64 -7.00
N ALA A 119 10.04 -14.63 -7.42
CA ALA A 119 10.24 -16.04 -7.00
C ALA A 119 11.64 -16.60 -7.32
N ASN A 120 12.36 -15.98 -8.25
CA ASN A 120 13.73 -16.33 -8.62
C ASN A 120 14.81 -15.48 -7.91
N GLY A 121 14.41 -14.64 -6.94
CA GLY A 121 15.32 -13.81 -6.14
C GLY A 121 15.78 -12.50 -6.80
N ALA A 122 15.29 -12.16 -8.00
CA ALA A 122 15.61 -10.88 -8.63
C ALA A 122 14.84 -9.73 -7.97
N GLY A 123 15.51 -8.60 -7.70
CA GLY A 123 14.88 -7.38 -7.19
C GLY A 123 13.92 -6.76 -8.21
N VAL A 124 12.77 -6.30 -7.73
CA VAL A 124 11.70 -5.69 -8.54
C VAL A 124 11.14 -4.48 -7.80
N MET A 125 10.69 -3.46 -8.53
CA MET A 125 9.96 -2.33 -7.95
C MET A 125 8.45 -2.57 -8.14
N VAL A 126 7.65 -2.48 -7.07
CA VAL A 126 6.22 -2.81 -7.08
C VAL A 126 5.40 -1.53 -6.94
N HIS A 127 4.43 -1.33 -7.84
CA HIS A 127 3.49 -0.22 -7.80
C HIS A 127 2.05 -0.73 -7.75
N TRP A 128 1.20 0.02 -7.04
CA TRP A 128 -0.24 -0.20 -6.96
C TRP A 128 -0.96 0.98 -7.60
N VAL A 129 -1.75 0.69 -8.62
CA VAL A 129 -2.52 1.68 -9.38
C VAL A 129 -3.98 1.33 -9.27
N VAL A 130 -4.84 2.32 -9.11
CA VAL A 130 -6.27 2.08 -9.04
C VAL A 130 -6.84 1.92 -10.46
N VAL A 131 -7.83 1.05 -10.64
CA VAL A 131 -8.52 0.88 -11.94
C VAL A 131 -9.02 2.23 -12.48
N GLY A 132 -8.66 2.53 -13.72
CA GLY A 132 -9.02 3.77 -14.41
C GLY A 132 -8.13 4.97 -14.10
N GLU A 133 -7.24 4.90 -13.11
CA GLU A 133 -6.19 5.92 -12.92
C GLU A 133 -5.14 5.78 -14.03
N ASP A 134 -4.52 6.88 -14.41
CA ASP A 134 -3.43 6.86 -15.38
C ASP A 134 -2.15 6.28 -14.77
N TRP A 135 -1.41 5.50 -15.56
CA TRP A 135 -0.06 5.07 -15.23
C TRP A 135 0.96 5.91 -15.99
N GLU A 136 1.68 6.77 -15.27
CA GLU A 136 2.84 7.49 -15.80
C GLU A 136 4.12 6.78 -15.39
N GLU A 137 5.04 6.59 -16.33
CA GLU A 137 6.34 5.99 -16.07
C GLU A 137 7.20 6.91 -15.17
N PRO A 138 7.52 6.53 -13.91
CA PRO A 138 8.31 7.34 -12.98
C PRO A 138 9.77 7.58 -13.39
N GLY A 139 10.28 6.85 -14.40
CA GLY A 139 11.59 7.07 -14.99
C GLY A 139 12.69 6.15 -14.45
N PHE A 140 13.88 6.31 -15.01
CA PHE A 140 15.07 5.49 -14.75
C PHE A 140 16.35 6.23 -15.14
N GLU A 141 17.49 5.77 -14.62
CA GLU A 141 18.83 6.24 -14.97
C GLU A 141 19.78 5.06 -15.14
N ALA A 142 20.69 5.13 -16.11
CA ALA A 142 21.74 4.15 -16.33
C ALA A 142 23.11 4.83 -16.45
N ILE A 143 24.00 4.60 -15.48
CA ILE A 143 25.35 5.17 -15.47
C ILE A 143 26.39 4.07 -15.57
N ASP A 144 27.31 4.22 -16.51
CA ASP A 144 28.50 3.40 -16.66
C ASP A 144 29.79 4.17 -16.31
N ALA A 145 30.79 3.47 -15.81
CA ALA A 145 32.05 4.07 -15.35
C ALA A 145 32.94 4.58 -16.49
N ILE A 146 32.86 3.97 -17.67
CA ILE A 146 33.70 4.28 -18.84
C ILE A 146 32.88 4.93 -19.96
N ASP A 147 31.68 4.39 -20.23
CA ASP A 147 30.78 4.88 -21.28
C ASP A 147 29.89 6.06 -20.81
N GLY A 148 29.82 6.32 -19.51
CA GLY A 148 29.12 7.48 -18.95
C GLY A 148 27.60 7.28 -18.86
N ASP A 149 26.82 8.33 -19.12
CA ASP A 149 25.35 8.27 -19.00
C ASP A 149 24.73 7.58 -20.22
N LEU A 150 24.15 6.40 -19.97
CA LEU A 150 23.47 5.54 -20.93
C LEU A 150 21.95 5.57 -20.77
N SER A 151 21.38 6.51 -20.00
CA SER A 151 19.93 6.55 -19.71
C SER A 151 19.07 6.63 -20.98
N ASN A 152 19.53 7.34 -22.00
CA ASN A 152 18.83 7.43 -23.30
C ASN A 152 18.93 6.14 -24.15
N ALA A 153 19.77 5.18 -23.76
CA ALA A 153 19.95 3.89 -24.43
C ALA A 153 19.19 2.75 -23.75
N VAL A 154 18.50 3.01 -22.63
CA VAL A 154 17.67 2.02 -21.94
C VAL A 154 16.46 1.68 -22.80
N LEU A 155 16.28 0.39 -23.06
CA LEU A 155 15.10 -0.17 -23.70
C LEU A 155 14.05 -0.52 -22.63
N VAL A 156 12.85 0.02 -22.78
CA VAL A 156 11.70 -0.23 -21.91
C VAL A 156 10.70 -1.12 -22.65
N GLU A 157 10.38 -2.28 -22.08
CA GLU A 157 9.47 -3.26 -22.66
C GLU A 157 8.33 -3.57 -21.67
N GLY A 158 7.09 -3.34 -22.06
CA GLY A 158 5.91 -3.55 -21.22
C GLY A 158 4.80 -2.56 -21.56
N TYR A 159 3.56 -2.87 -21.20
CA TYR A 159 2.42 -1.96 -21.34
C TYR A 159 1.50 -2.12 -20.12
N VAL A 160 1.06 -1.00 -19.56
CA VAL A 160 0.16 -0.98 -18.42
C VAL A 160 -1.23 -0.60 -18.91
N ASN A 161 -2.18 -1.54 -18.81
CA ASN A 161 -3.60 -1.25 -19.00
C ASN A 161 -4.26 -1.09 -17.63
N THR A 162 -4.71 0.12 -17.31
CA THR A 162 -5.37 0.42 -16.04
C THR A 162 -6.90 0.24 -16.11
N GLU A 163 -7.47 -0.07 -17.27
CA GLU A 163 -8.93 -0.25 -17.46
C GLU A 163 -9.49 -1.50 -16.76
N SER A 164 -8.63 -2.39 -16.28
CA SER A 164 -9.04 -3.62 -15.59
C SER A 164 -8.08 -4.02 -14.48
N PRO A 165 -8.59 -4.50 -13.34
CA PRO A 165 -7.77 -4.93 -12.22
C PRO A 165 -6.99 -6.19 -12.59
N THR A 166 -5.76 -6.28 -12.11
CA THR A 166 -4.90 -7.46 -12.20
C THR A 166 -5.18 -8.39 -11.03
N ALA A 167 -5.04 -9.70 -11.25
CA ALA A 167 -4.94 -10.62 -10.11
C ALA A 167 -3.64 -10.32 -9.33
N VAL A 168 -3.67 -10.47 -8.00
CA VAL A 168 -2.47 -10.27 -7.15
C VAL A 168 -1.32 -11.19 -7.58
N THR A 169 -1.61 -12.35 -8.16
CA THR A 169 -0.61 -13.30 -8.66
C THR A 169 -0.14 -13.01 -10.09
N GLU A 170 -0.78 -12.09 -10.82
CA GLU A 170 -0.52 -11.79 -12.23
C GLU A 170 -0.40 -10.27 -12.46
N PRO A 171 0.68 -9.62 -11.95
CA PRO A 171 0.92 -8.21 -12.22
C PRO A 171 1.31 -7.94 -13.67
N LEU A 172 1.18 -6.68 -14.07
CA LEU A 172 1.74 -6.17 -15.32
C LEU A 172 3.24 -5.94 -15.14
N TRP A 173 4.04 -6.39 -16.10
CA TRP A 173 5.49 -6.32 -16.02
C TRP A 173 6.06 -5.30 -16.99
N ILE A 174 6.97 -4.47 -16.49
CA ILE A 174 7.83 -3.62 -17.30
C ILE A 174 9.28 -4.05 -17.08
N ARG A 175 9.98 -4.31 -18.18
CA ARG A 175 11.38 -4.71 -18.20
C ARG A 175 12.22 -3.57 -18.77
N TYR A 176 13.30 -3.24 -18.07
CA TYR A 176 14.28 -2.24 -18.48
C TYR A 176 15.58 -2.98 -18.78
N SER A 177 16.21 -2.67 -19.91
CA SER A 177 17.49 -3.25 -20.28
C SER A 177 18.39 -2.24 -20.98
N VAL A 178 19.68 -2.30 -20.69
CA VAL A 178 20.68 -1.43 -21.30
C VAL A 178 21.99 -2.22 -21.47
N SER A 179 22.68 -1.94 -22.58
CA SER A 179 23.98 -2.51 -22.90
C SER A 179 24.98 -1.39 -23.12
N ASP A 180 26.19 -1.56 -22.61
CA ASP A 180 27.30 -0.65 -22.88
C ASP A 180 27.92 -0.90 -24.28
N THR A 181 28.99 -0.19 -24.62
CA THR A 181 29.66 -0.32 -25.93
C THR A 181 30.44 -1.62 -26.10
N ARG A 182 30.68 -2.36 -25.01
CA ARG A 182 31.40 -3.65 -24.95
C ARG A 182 30.49 -4.86 -24.81
N GLY A 183 29.18 -4.64 -24.66
CA GLY A 183 28.16 -5.67 -24.56
C GLY A 183 27.88 -6.13 -23.13
N ASN A 184 28.41 -5.48 -22.09
CA ASN A 184 27.96 -5.75 -20.73
C ASN A 184 26.54 -5.20 -20.57
N THR A 185 25.67 -5.94 -19.88
CA THR A 185 24.24 -5.63 -19.82
C THR A 185 23.72 -5.55 -18.40
N ALA A 186 22.75 -4.67 -18.18
CA ALA A 186 21.99 -4.58 -16.94
C ALA A 186 20.49 -4.65 -17.22
N THR A 187 19.76 -5.26 -16.28
CA THR A 187 18.30 -5.41 -16.36
C THR A 187 17.63 -5.09 -15.02
N ALA A 188 16.49 -4.41 -15.08
CA ALA A 188 15.63 -4.16 -13.93
C ALA A 188 14.17 -4.40 -14.31
N PHE A 189 13.32 -4.61 -13.29
CA PHE A 189 11.90 -4.91 -13.49
C PHE A 189 11.03 -4.03 -12.62
N ARG A 190 9.86 -3.67 -13.16
CA ARG A 190 8.74 -3.13 -12.41
C ARG A 190 7.53 -4.06 -12.51
N GLN A 191 6.87 -4.28 -11.38
CA GLN A 191 5.55 -4.88 -11.28
C GLN A 191 4.53 -3.77 -11.03
N VAL A 192 3.45 -3.77 -11.81
CA VAL A 192 2.34 -2.85 -11.64
C VAL A 192 1.07 -3.67 -11.39
N HIS A 193 0.51 -3.52 -10.20
CA HIS A 193 -0.76 -4.11 -9.82
C HIS A 193 -1.87 -3.08 -10.03
N ILE A 194 -2.86 -3.44 -10.84
CA ILE A 194 -4.08 -2.65 -10.98
C ILE A 194 -5.10 -3.21 -10.00
N GLN A 195 -5.55 -2.39 -9.06
CA GLN A 195 -6.49 -2.82 -8.02
C GLN A 195 -7.72 -1.92 -8.01
N CYS A 196 -8.83 -2.45 -7.52
CA CYS A 196 -9.98 -1.64 -7.23
C CYS A 196 -9.67 -0.66 -6.07
N LEU A 197 -10.39 0.46 -5.99
CA LEU A 197 -10.29 1.38 -4.85
C LEU A 197 -10.48 0.64 -3.52
N PRO A 198 -9.82 1.06 -2.44
CA PRO A 198 -10.09 0.54 -1.10
C PRO A 198 -11.60 0.48 -0.81
N GLY A 199 -12.08 -0.65 -0.28
CA GLY A 199 -13.50 -0.92 -0.03
C GLY A 199 -14.29 -1.50 -1.22
N SER A 200 -13.67 -1.64 -2.39
CA SER A 200 -14.27 -2.28 -3.57
C SER A 200 -13.52 -3.55 -3.99
N VAL A 201 -14.20 -4.46 -4.70
CA VAL A 201 -13.66 -5.71 -5.24
C VAL A 201 -13.96 -5.83 -6.72
N VAL A 202 -13.17 -6.67 -7.39
CA VAL A 202 -13.38 -7.02 -8.80
C VAL A 202 -14.76 -7.68 -8.95
N CYS A 203 -15.56 -7.15 -9.87
CA CYS A 203 -16.86 -7.72 -10.18
C CYS A 203 -16.70 -9.03 -10.96
N PRO A 204 -17.43 -10.10 -10.59
CA PRO A 204 -17.42 -11.32 -11.37
C PRO A 204 -18.03 -11.05 -12.76
N PRO A 205 -17.53 -11.71 -13.83
CA PRO A 205 -18.04 -11.53 -15.19
C PRO A 205 -19.54 -11.88 -15.27
N GLU A 206 -20.26 -11.25 -16.21
CA GLU A 206 -21.74 -11.33 -16.34
C GLU A 206 -22.31 -12.77 -16.39
N ASP A 207 -21.49 -13.76 -16.75
CA ASP A 207 -21.86 -15.18 -16.89
C ASP A 207 -21.59 -16.03 -15.64
N ALA A 208 -21.00 -15.46 -14.58
CA ALA A 208 -20.84 -16.15 -13.31
C ALA A 208 -22.17 -16.12 -12.56
N GLU A 209 -23.05 -17.09 -12.82
CA GLU A 209 -24.11 -17.47 -11.87
C GLU A 209 -23.45 -17.99 -10.59
N VAL A 210 -22.99 -17.06 -9.74
CA VAL A 210 -22.70 -17.36 -8.35
C VAL A 210 -24.06 -17.66 -7.73
N ASN A 211 -24.32 -18.95 -7.54
CA ASN A 211 -25.51 -19.49 -6.89
C ASN A 211 -25.48 -19.20 -5.38
N VAL A 212 -25.24 -17.93 -5.00
CA VAL A 212 -25.50 -17.42 -3.66
C VAL A 212 -26.99 -17.14 -3.63
N THR A 213 -27.70 -17.93 -2.84
CA THR A 213 -29.13 -17.77 -2.54
C THR A 213 -29.40 -16.36 -1.98
N GLY A 214 -29.72 -15.42 -2.87
CA GLY A 214 -30.15 -14.08 -2.49
C GLY A 214 -29.79 -13.05 -3.56
N ALA A 215 -30.76 -12.21 -3.91
CA ALA A 215 -30.65 -11.07 -4.84
C ALA A 215 -29.58 -10.01 -4.46
N ALA A 216 -28.73 -10.28 -3.47
CA ALA A 216 -27.71 -9.39 -2.96
C ALA A 216 -26.47 -9.26 -3.87
N ALA A 217 -26.22 -10.20 -4.81
CA ALA A 217 -25.05 -10.11 -5.71
C ALA A 217 -25.21 -9.09 -6.84
N LYS A 218 -26.41 -8.96 -7.41
CA LYS A 218 -26.70 -7.96 -8.47
C LYS A 218 -26.69 -6.52 -7.97
N ASN A 219 -26.92 -6.30 -6.69
CA ASN A 219 -26.95 -4.95 -6.10
C ASN A 219 -25.54 -4.43 -5.72
N ARG A 220 -24.48 -5.21 -5.95
CA ARG A 220 -23.09 -4.88 -5.56
C ARG A 220 -22.19 -4.42 -6.72
N CYS A 221 -22.62 -4.69 -7.95
CA CYS A 221 -21.95 -4.24 -9.17
C CYS A 221 -23.03 -3.62 -10.07
N GLY A 222 -22.91 -2.33 -10.38
CA GLY A 222 -23.76 -1.69 -11.40
C GLY A 222 -23.56 -2.36 -12.77
N THR A 223 -24.48 -2.12 -13.71
CA THR A 223 -24.54 -2.80 -15.03
C THR A 223 -23.35 -2.59 -15.96
N LEU A 224 -22.30 -1.85 -15.56
CA LEU A 224 -21.13 -1.56 -16.40
C LEU A 224 -19.77 -1.48 -15.66
N SER A 225 -19.67 -1.83 -14.36
CA SER A 225 -18.43 -1.55 -13.59
C SER A 225 -17.58 -2.78 -13.29
N VAL A 226 -16.29 -2.70 -13.61
CA VAL A 226 -15.25 -3.73 -13.37
C VAL A 226 -14.93 -3.89 -11.87
N CYS A 227 -15.14 -2.83 -11.09
CA CYS A 227 -15.03 -2.81 -9.62
C CYS A 227 -16.37 -2.43 -8.97
N GLY A 228 -16.72 -3.07 -7.85
CA GLY A 228 -17.97 -2.85 -7.11
C GLY A 228 -17.78 -2.94 -5.60
N LEU A 229 -18.72 -2.42 -4.82
CA LEU A 229 -18.63 -2.42 -3.35
C LEU A 229 -18.57 -3.84 -2.80
N ASN A 230 -17.62 -4.10 -1.89
CA ASN A 230 -17.61 -5.33 -1.10
C ASN A 230 -18.16 -5.07 0.32
N PRO A 231 -19.47 -5.21 0.54
CA PRO A 231 -20.02 -5.06 1.87
C PRO A 231 -19.43 -6.08 2.85
N ALA A 232 -18.93 -7.25 2.43
CA ALA A 232 -18.27 -8.17 3.38
C ALA A 232 -16.94 -7.64 3.92
N PHE A 233 -16.21 -6.83 3.13
CA PHE A 233 -14.99 -6.13 3.59
C PHE A 233 -15.34 -4.98 4.53
N LEU A 234 -16.42 -4.24 4.24
CA LEU A 234 -16.96 -3.20 5.13
C LEU A 234 -17.68 -3.75 6.38
N LEU A 235 -17.86 -5.07 6.50
CA LEU A 235 -18.66 -5.69 7.57
C LEU A 235 -17.88 -6.76 8.35
N ASN A 236 -16.55 -6.81 8.25
CA ASN A 236 -15.73 -7.85 8.88
C ASN A 236 -16.31 -9.27 8.65
N GLY A 237 -16.80 -9.54 7.44
CA GLY A 237 -17.38 -10.83 7.05
C GLY A 237 -18.84 -11.09 7.44
N ALA A 238 -19.58 -10.14 8.02
CA ALA A 238 -20.98 -10.37 8.39
C ALA A 238 -21.94 -10.38 7.18
N PRO A 239 -22.79 -11.41 7.00
CA PRO A 239 -23.79 -11.45 5.94
C PRO A 239 -24.88 -10.39 6.15
N LEU A 240 -25.36 -9.80 5.05
CA LEU A 240 -26.49 -8.87 5.06
C LEU A 240 -27.81 -9.64 5.25
N GLU A 241 -28.46 -9.47 6.40
CA GLU A 241 -29.86 -9.86 6.59
C GLU A 241 -30.76 -9.02 5.67
N PRO A 242 -31.67 -9.63 4.89
CA PRO A 242 -32.61 -8.87 4.07
C PRO A 242 -33.57 -8.08 4.97
N VAL A 243 -33.58 -6.76 4.82
CA VAL A 243 -34.57 -5.89 5.50
C VAL A 243 -35.96 -6.21 4.94
N PRO A 244 -36.93 -6.67 5.76
CA PRO A 244 -38.28 -6.87 5.29
C PRO A 244 -38.98 -5.51 5.16
N GLY A 245 -39.31 -5.08 3.94
CA GLY A 245 -40.29 -4.01 3.74
C GLY A 245 -40.02 -2.93 2.69
N GLN A 246 -38.95 -2.96 1.90
CA GLN A 246 -38.77 -1.99 0.80
C GLN A 246 -38.84 -2.65 -0.57
N ALA A 247 -40.07 -2.92 -1.00
CA ALA A 247 -40.43 -3.14 -2.39
C ALA A 247 -41.18 -1.90 -2.90
N ALA A 248 -40.49 -0.74 -3.01
CA ALA A 248 -41.02 0.43 -3.72
C ALA A 248 -39.94 1.52 -3.81
N LEU A 249 -39.13 1.47 -4.87
CA LEU A 249 -38.78 2.60 -5.75
C LEU A 249 -37.81 2.10 -6.83
N GLY A 250 -38.29 1.10 -7.58
CA GLY A 250 -37.83 0.92 -8.93
C GLY A 250 -38.45 2.02 -9.78
N LEU A 251 -37.73 3.13 -9.97
CA LEU A 251 -37.96 3.98 -11.13
C LEU A 251 -36.77 3.82 -12.07
N ALA A 252 -37.09 3.25 -13.23
CA ALA A 252 -36.23 3.25 -14.40
C ALA A 252 -35.81 4.67 -14.76
N MET A 253 -34.51 4.95 -14.79
CA MET A 253 -33.96 6.03 -15.59
C MET A 253 -33.54 5.42 -16.94
N ILE A 254 -34.25 5.87 -17.96
CA ILE A 254 -33.94 5.68 -19.37
C ILE A 254 -32.55 6.26 -19.65
N VAL A 255 -31.81 5.55 -20.49
CA VAL A 255 -30.54 5.97 -21.10
C VAL A 255 -30.66 7.40 -21.67
N ALA A 256 -29.96 8.34 -21.05
CA ALA A 256 -29.28 9.40 -21.74
C ALA A 256 -27.80 9.27 -21.36
N ARG A 257 -26.94 9.01 -22.34
CA ARG A 257 -25.51 9.26 -22.17
C ARG A 257 -25.36 10.76 -22.01
N ILE A 258 -25.34 11.20 -20.76
CA ILE A 258 -24.58 12.36 -20.34
C ILE A 258 -23.63 11.74 -19.34
N THR A 259 -22.39 11.47 -19.76
CA THR A 259 -21.30 11.40 -18.78
C THR A 259 -21.40 12.72 -18.02
N PRO A 260 -21.67 12.72 -16.71
CA PRO A 260 -21.51 13.95 -15.95
C PRO A 260 -20.04 14.31 -16.11
N ASP A 261 -19.82 15.35 -16.87
CA ASP A 261 -18.54 15.99 -17.09
C ASP A 261 -17.94 16.26 -15.71
N VAL A 262 -16.87 15.54 -15.37
CA VAL A 262 -16.26 15.58 -14.03
C VAL A 262 -15.29 16.75 -14.03
N PRO A 263 -15.42 17.73 -13.13
CA PRO A 263 -14.53 18.89 -13.15
C PRO A 263 -13.08 18.46 -12.86
N PRO A 264 -12.08 19.18 -13.41
CA PRO A 264 -10.69 18.82 -13.25
C PRO A 264 -10.26 18.84 -11.78
N THR A 265 -9.34 17.96 -11.40
CA THR A 265 -8.68 17.99 -10.09
C THR A 265 -7.53 19.01 -10.12
N LEU A 266 -7.34 19.76 -9.03
CA LEU A 266 -6.27 20.74 -8.89
C LEU A 266 -5.64 20.65 -7.49
N THR A 267 -4.39 20.19 -7.42
CA THR A 267 -3.66 19.91 -6.18
C THR A 267 -2.48 20.86 -6.02
N LEU A 268 -2.38 21.54 -4.87
CA LEU A 268 -1.23 22.38 -4.53
C LEU A 268 0.02 21.55 -4.26
N LEU A 269 1.13 21.87 -4.94
CA LEU A 269 2.42 21.24 -4.68
C LEU A 269 3.10 21.98 -3.53
N GLY A 270 3.13 21.38 -2.34
CA GLY A 270 3.62 22.01 -1.11
C GLY A 270 2.53 22.67 -0.26
N PRO A 271 2.89 23.38 0.83
CA PRO A 271 1.92 23.90 1.79
C PRO A 271 1.03 24.98 1.19
N ALA A 272 -0.22 25.06 1.63
CA ALA A 272 -1.17 26.11 1.20
C ALA A 272 -0.84 27.48 1.80
N ASN A 273 -0.17 27.50 2.96
CA ASN A 273 0.27 28.72 3.64
C ASN A 273 1.79 28.70 3.83
N LEU A 274 2.45 29.79 3.46
CA LEU A 274 3.89 29.98 3.56
C LEU A 274 4.19 31.29 4.27
N THR A 275 5.24 31.30 5.08
CA THR A 275 5.76 32.51 5.71
C THR A 275 7.22 32.69 5.34
N ILE A 276 7.60 33.86 4.84
CA ILE A 276 9.00 34.17 4.49
C ILE A 276 9.48 35.45 5.16
N PRO A 277 10.75 35.54 5.56
CA PRO A 277 11.30 36.79 6.10
C PRO A 277 11.17 37.94 5.09
N GLN A 278 10.89 39.15 5.58
CA GLN A 278 10.84 40.36 4.74
C GLN A 278 12.10 40.50 3.88
N GLY A 279 11.89 40.81 2.59
CA GLY A 279 12.94 40.95 1.58
C GLY A 279 13.45 39.64 0.98
N THR A 280 12.94 38.48 1.41
CA THR A 280 13.29 37.19 0.79
C THR A 280 12.63 37.07 -0.58
N PRO A 281 13.36 36.77 -1.67
CA PRO A 281 12.74 36.60 -2.98
C PRO A 281 11.88 35.34 -3.01
N TYR A 282 10.69 35.44 -3.62
CA TYR A 282 9.80 34.30 -3.84
C TYR A 282 9.37 34.27 -5.31
N GLN A 283 9.77 33.23 -6.00
CA GLN A 283 9.60 33.04 -7.45
C GLN A 283 9.21 31.59 -7.73
N ALA A 284 8.81 31.27 -8.96
CA ALA A 284 8.59 29.88 -9.35
C ALA A 284 9.88 29.05 -9.18
N CYS A 285 9.71 27.82 -8.69
CA CYS A 285 10.81 26.89 -8.54
C CYS A 285 11.39 26.49 -9.90
N ALA A 286 12.70 26.26 -9.94
CA ALA A 286 13.29 25.47 -11.02
C ALA A 286 12.76 24.03 -10.95
N ALA A 287 12.70 23.33 -12.09
CA ALA A 287 12.16 21.97 -12.18
C ALA A 287 12.87 20.97 -11.23
N ASP A 288 14.12 21.25 -10.88
CA ASP A 288 15.00 20.46 -10.01
C ASP A 288 15.21 21.09 -8.62
N ALA A 289 14.41 22.08 -8.23
CA ALA A 289 14.62 22.80 -6.97
C ALA A 289 14.49 21.87 -5.74
N PRO A 290 15.52 21.79 -4.88
CA PRO A 290 15.48 20.97 -3.66
C PRO A 290 14.33 21.35 -2.72
N ALA A 291 13.84 20.39 -1.93
CA ALA A 291 12.74 20.60 -0.97
C ALA A 291 12.98 21.75 0.01
N ALA A 292 14.25 22.01 0.38
CA ALA A 292 14.64 23.08 1.29
C ALA A 292 14.61 24.49 0.68
N VAL A 293 14.54 24.62 -0.65
CA VAL A 293 14.40 25.94 -1.30
C VAL A 293 12.95 26.40 -1.17
N ILE A 294 12.77 27.63 -0.68
CA ILE A 294 11.46 28.27 -0.54
C ILE A 294 11.17 29.01 -1.85
N CYS A 295 10.31 28.43 -2.67
CA CYS A 295 9.87 28.95 -3.97
C CYS A 295 8.46 28.41 -4.28
N GLU A 296 7.81 28.98 -5.29
CA GLU A 296 6.48 28.58 -5.73
C GLU A 296 6.57 27.32 -6.59
N ARG A 297 6.08 26.21 -6.04
CA ARG A 297 6.07 24.90 -6.71
C ARG A 297 4.88 24.71 -7.64
N GLY A 298 3.89 25.60 -7.60
CA GLY A 298 2.71 25.52 -8.43
C GLY A 298 1.71 24.48 -7.95
N VAL A 299 1.00 23.90 -8.90
CA VAL A 299 -0.10 22.94 -8.71
C VAL A 299 0.03 21.83 -9.75
N ARG A 300 -0.56 20.67 -9.47
CA ARG A 300 -0.83 19.62 -10.45
C ARG A 300 -2.32 19.67 -10.80
N ALA A 301 -2.64 19.65 -12.09
CA ALA A 301 -4.01 19.59 -12.59
C ALA A 301 -4.20 18.36 -13.48
N ASN A 302 -5.26 17.60 -13.26
CA ASN A 302 -5.63 16.46 -14.09
C ASN A 302 -7.14 16.39 -14.28
N ASP A 303 -7.57 16.03 -15.47
CA ASP A 303 -8.96 15.82 -15.83
C ASP A 303 -9.16 14.41 -16.39
N THR A 304 -10.29 13.78 -16.09
CA THR A 304 -10.56 12.41 -16.54
C THR A 304 -10.86 12.30 -18.04
N GLU A 305 -11.30 13.39 -18.69
CA GLU A 305 -11.59 13.43 -20.13
C GLU A 305 -10.48 14.15 -20.92
N ASP A 306 -9.90 15.23 -20.36
CA ASP A 306 -8.86 16.02 -21.01
C ASP A 306 -7.42 15.64 -20.64
N GLY A 307 -7.22 14.77 -19.66
CA GLY A 307 -5.91 14.34 -19.18
C GLY A 307 -5.16 15.44 -18.42
N ALA A 308 -3.82 15.45 -18.53
CA ALA A 308 -2.98 16.35 -17.76
C ALA A 308 -3.16 17.82 -18.19
N LEU A 309 -3.84 18.60 -17.35
CA LEU A 309 -4.08 20.03 -17.57
C LEU A 309 -3.04 20.94 -16.91
N THR A 310 -2.03 20.38 -16.23
CA THR A 310 -1.04 21.12 -15.43
C THR A 310 -0.39 22.29 -16.17
N ASP A 311 -0.04 22.09 -17.45
CA ASP A 311 0.62 23.12 -18.27
C ASP A 311 -0.31 24.26 -18.69
N THR A 312 -1.63 24.09 -18.52
CA THR A 312 -2.66 25.08 -18.86
C THR A 312 -3.11 25.91 -17.66
N VAL A 313 -2.62 25.59 -16.46
CA VAL A 313 -2.98 26.28 -15.23
C VAL A 313 -2.57 27.75 -15.31
N LYS A 314 -3.51 28.61 -14.95
CA LYS A 314 -3.30 30.04 -14.80
C LYS A 314 -3.19 30.43 -13.34
N VAL A 315 -2.31 31.36 -13.02
CA VAL A 315 -2.18 31.96 -11.70
C VAL A 315 -2.63 33.42 -11.74
N ARG A 316 -3.44 33.81 -10.76
CA ARG A 316 -3.80 35.20 -10.46
C ARG A 316 -3.22 35.54 -9.09
N CYS A 317 -2.63 36.72 -8.98
CA CYS A 317 -1.96 37.17 -7.77
C CYS A 317 -2.63 38.44 -7.24
N GLU A 318 -2.87 38.51 -5.93
CA GLU A 318 -3.40 39.69 -5.25
C GLU A 318 -2.72 39.92 -3.91
N ARG A 319 -2.55 41.18 -3.51
CA ARG A 319 -2.13 41.53 -2.15
C ARG A 319 -3.37 41.80 -1.31
N VAL A 320 -3.55 41.03 -0.24
CA VAL A 320 -4.71 41.12 0.65
C VAL A 320 -4.73 42.50 1.30
N GLY A 321 -5.88 43.18 1.27
CA GLY A 321 -6.07 44.50 1.86
C GLY A 321 -5.58 45.69 1.04
N SER A 322 -5.04 45.48 -0.17
CA SER A 322 -4.65 46.58 -1.07
C SER A 322 -5.78 46.92 -2.06
N THR A 323 -6.13 48.20 -2.17
CA THR A 323 -7.03 48.72 -3.23
C THR A 323 -6.30 48.96 -4.55
N ALA A 324 -4.99 48.73 -4.59
CA ALA A 324 -4.18 48.79 -5.79
C ALA A 324 -4.35 47.48 -6.56
N THR A 325 -5.14 47.52 -7.64
CA THR A 325 -5.17 46.49 -8.67
C THR A 325 -3.80 46.42 -9.34
N GLN A 326 -2.87 45.67 -8.76
CA GLN A 326 -1.71 45.20 -9.51
C GLN A 326 -2.25 44.30 -10.61
N SER A 327 -1.96 44.69 -11.85
CA SER A 327 -2.63 44.24 -13.05
C SER A 327 -2.33 42.77 -13.35
N ALA A 328 -2.95 41.83 -12.64
CA ALA A 328 -3.18 40.52 -13.21
C ALA A 328 -4.05 40.74 -14.45
N ALA A 329 -3.56 40.33 -15.63
CA ALA A 329 -4.39 40.26 -16.83
C ALA A 329 -5.73 39.60 -16.46
N ALA A 330 -6.86 40.07 -17.00
CA ALA A 330 -8.19 39.67 -16.54
C ALA A 330 -8.42 38.14 -16.48
N GLY A 331 -7.59 37.34 -17.19
CA GLY A 331 -7.60 35.88 -17.15
C GLY A 331 -6.44 35.17 -16.44
N GLY A 332 -5.56 35.85 -15.69
CA GLY A 332 -4.37 35.25 -15.05
C GLY A 332 -3.20 34.99 -16.01
N TYR A 333 -2.08 34.50 -15.48
CA TYR A 333 -0.85 34.16 -16.23
C TYR A 333 -0.68 32.65 -16.30
N LEU A 334 -0.23 32.07 -17.43
CA LEU A 334 0.12 30.65 -17.48
C LEU A 334 1.32 30.38 -16.57
N PHE A 335 1.13 29.53 -15.56
CA PHE A 335 2.15 29.27 -14.55
C PHE A 335 3.37 28.56 -15.15
N SER A 336 3.15 27.65 -16.11
CA SER A 336 4.17 26.91 -16.84
C SER A 336 5.12 27.82 -17.64
N GLU A 337 4.62 28.95 -18.18
CA GLU A 337 5.41 29.84 -19.04
C GLU A 337 6.15 30.94 -18.25
N VAL A 338 5.47 31.57 -17.29
CA VAL A 338 5.97 32.78 -16.63
C VAL A 338 6.07 32.65 -15.11
N GLY A 339 5.65 31.52 -14.54
CA GLY A 339 5.65 31.30 -13.10
C GLY A 339 4.89 32.41 -12.36
N LEU A 340 5.59 33.10 -11.45
CA LEU A 340 5.10 34.27 -10.74
C LEU A 340 5.62 35.61 -11.28
N SER A 341 6.41 35.62 -12.37
CA SER A 341 7.05 36.85 -12.86
C SER A 341 6.05 37.94 -13.29
N GLY A 342 4.87 37.53 -13.75
CA GLY A 342 3.77 38.45 -14.09
C GLY A 342 3.12 39.13 -12.89
N CYS A 343 3.36 38.64 -11.67
CA CYS A 343 2.64 39.07 -10.47
C CYS A 343 3.24 40.29 -9.76
N GLY A 344 4.42 40.77 -10.18
CA GLY A 344 5.04 41.96 -9.60
C GLY A 344 5.29 41.85 -8.09
N LEU A 345 5.56 40.65 -7.60
CA LEU A 345 5.70 40.37 -6.18
C LEU A 345 6.84 41.21 -5.56
N ASP A 346 6.51 42.03 -4.57
CA ASP A 346 7.47 42.81 -3.80
C ASP A 346 7.43 42.39 -2.33
N THR A 347 8.36 41.52 -1.96
CA THR A 347 8.52 41.01 -0.59
C THR A 347 9.28 41.96 0.31
N THR A 348 9.75 43.11 -0.20
CA THR A 348 10.35 44.16 0.65
C THR A 348 9.31 44.89 1.48
N PHE A 349 8.02 44.77 1.13
CA PHE A 349 6.91 45.28 1.93
C PHE A 349 6.21 44.14 2.67
N PRO A 350 5.98 44.29 4.00
CA PRO A 350 5.25 43.28 4.75
C PRO A 350 3.78 43.21 4.31
N GLY A 351 3.18 42.03 4.45
CA GLY A 351 1.79 41.78 4.12
C GLY A 351 1.54 40.39 3.57
N VAL A 352 0.28 40.12 3.24
CA VAL A 352 -0.17 38.82 2.77
C VAL A 352 -0.48 38.87 1.28
N TRP A 353 0.10 37.92 0.55
CA TRP A 353 -0.15 37.70 -0.87
C TRP A 353 -0.98 36.44 -1.06
N ARG A 354 -1.93 36.48 -1.99
CA ARG A 354 -2.77 35.35 -2.37
C ARG A 354 -2.55 35.02 -3.84
N PHE A 355 -2.22 33.76 -4.09
CA PHE A 355 -2.05 33.17 -5.40
C PHE A 355 -3.22 32.23 -5.67
N THR A 356 -4.09 32.60 -6.60
CA THR A 356 -5.21 31.76 -7.06
C THR A 356 -4.81 31.07 -8.35
N PHE A 357 -4.56 29.77 -8.26
CA PHE A 357 -4.39 28.90 -9.42
C PHE A 357 -5.75 28.49 -9.93
N SER A 358 -5.90 28.43 -11.26
CA SER A 358 -7.15 28.11 -11.92
C SER A 358 -6.91 27.32 -13.19
N VAL A 359 -7.74 26.32 -13.46
CA VAL A 359 -7.72 25.55 -14.69
C VAL A 359 -9.14 25.32 -15.17
N THR A 360 -9.33 25.31 -16.48
CA THR A 360 -10.63 25.05 -17.13
C THR A 360 -10.45 23.90 -18.10
N ASP A 361 -11.31 22.89 -18.00
CA ASP A 361 -11.34 21.76 -18.93
C ASP A 361 -11.93 22.17 -20.31
N SER A 362 -12.01 21.23 -21.25
CA SER A 362 -12.56 21.43 -22.59
C SER A 362 -14.07 21.66 -22.60
N ALA A 363 -14.75 21.24 -21.53
CA ALA A 363 -16.19 21.38 -21.37
C ALA A 363 -16.61 22.65 -20.61
N GLY A 364 -15.65 23.41 -20.08
CA GLY A 364 -15.79 24.74 -19.51
C GLY A 364 -15.87 24.79 -17.99
N GLN A 365 -15.61 23.69 -17.27
CA GLN A 365 -15.64 23.65 -15.81
C GLN A 365 -14.34 24.22 -15.23
N LEU A 366 -14.49 25.16 -14.31
CA LEU A 366 -13.39 25.91 -13.70
C LEU A 366 -13.19 25.45 -12.26
N VAL A 367 -11.97 25.01 -11.93
CA VAL A 367 -11.55 24.76 -10.54
C VAL A 367 -10.43 25.71 -10.14
N THR A 368 -10.33 25.97 -8.83
CA THR A 368 -9.31 26.87 -8.29
C THR A 368 -8.68 26.33 -7.01
N ALA A 369 -7.41 26.68 -6.81
CA ALA A 369 -6.64 26.38 -5.60
C ALA A 369 -5.90 27.64 -5.15
N ILE A 370 -5.81 27.86 -3.84
CA ILE A 370 -5.30 29.11 -3.28
C ILE A 370 -4.07 28.84 -2.42
N ARG A 371 -2.98 29.57 -2.69
CA ARG A 371 -1.80 29.63 -1.83
C ARG A 371 -1.65 31.03 -1.22
N THR A 372 -1.35 31.07 0.06
CA THR A 372 -1.15 32.30 0.82
C THR A 372 0.31 32.42 1.24
N LEU A 373 0.92 33.59 0.97
CA LEU A 373 2.29 33.92 1.38
C LEU A 373 2.25 35.12 2.33
N ALA A 374 2.59 34.89 3.59
CA ALA A 374 2.76 35.92 4.60
C ALA A 374 4.22 36.41 4.62
N VAL A 375 4.37 37.73 4.57
CA VAL A 375 5.65 38.42 4.74
C VAL A 375 5.56 39.26 6.01
N PRO A 376 5.92 38.72 7.19
CA PRO A 376 5.92 39.48 8.44
C PRO A 376 6.94 40.63 8.39
N PRO A 377 6.70 41.74 9.12
CA PRO A 377 7.65 42.84 9.21
C PRO A 377 8.94 42.42 9.93
N SER A 378 10.06 43.01 9.51
CA SER A 378 11.31 42.99 10.26
C SER A 378 11.27 44.06 11.36
N CYS A 379 11.45 43.64 12.61
CA CYS A 379 11.34 44.54 13.77
C CYS A 379 12.67 45.23 14.09
N ASP A 380 12.58 46.46 14.58
CA ASP A 380 13.74 47.24 15.00
C ASP A 380 14.49 46.58 16.19
N PRO A 381 15.79 46.84 16.38
CA PRO A 381 16.55 46.28 17.49
C PRO A 381 15.93 46.65 18.85
N GLY A 382 15.45 45.64 19.58
CA GLY A 382 14.76 45.80 20.87
C GLY A 382 13.25 45.56 20.80
N GLU A 383 12.68 45.49 19.60
CA GLU A 383 11.29 45.10 19.34
C GLU A 383 11.18 43.61 18.97
N ARG A 384 10.00 43.04 19.14
CA ARG A 384 9.64 41.67 18.72
C ARG A 384 8.42 41.66 17.81
N LEU A 385 8.30 40.63 16.99
CA LEU A 385 7.07 40.36 16.26
C LEU A 385 5.99 39.89 17.27
N CYS A 386 4.79 40.46 17.18
CA CYS A 386 3.67 40.10 18.05
C CYS A 386 3.04 38.77 17.63
N SER A 387 2.27 38.14 18.51
CA SER A 387 1.59 36.86 18.30
C SER A 387 0.64 36.84 17.11
N THR A 388 0.16 38.02 16.68
CA THR A 388 -0.65 38.18 15.47
C THR A 388 0.17 38.08 14.18
N GLU A 389 1.51 38.02 14.26
CA GLU A 389 2.47 37.96 13.14
C GLU A 389 2.40 39.13 12.13
N GLU A 390 1.56 40.12 12.39
CA GLU A 390 1.29 41.24 11.47
C GLU A 390 1.98 42.56 11.87
N VAL A 391 2.32 42.72 13.15
CA VAL A 391 2.88 43.97 13.70
C VAL A 391 4.06 43.71 14.63
N CYS A 392 5.01 44.63 14.63
CA CYS A 392 6.08 44.67 15.63
C CYS A 392 5.58 45.35 16.90
N SER A 393 6.19 44.97 18.03
CA SER A 393 6.01 45.70 19.27
C SER A 393 6.47 47.15 19.16
N VAL A 394 5.99 47.99 20.07
CA VAL A 394 6.50 49.35 20.28
C VAL A 394 6.98 49.43 21.72
N ASP A 395 8.25 49.77 21.91
CA ASP A 395 8.98 49.72 23.18
C ASP A 395 8.90 48.34 23.89
N GLY A 396 8.87 47.25 23.13
CA GLY A 396 8.76 45.87 23.61
C GLY A 396 7.34 45.41 23.96
N VAL A 397 6.33 46.26 23.76
CA VAL A 397 4.92 45.97 24.08
C VAL A 397 4.10 45.67 22.82
N CYS A 398 3.41 44.53 22.83
CA CYS A 398 2.45 44.14 21.80
C CYS A 398 1.04 44.57 22.21
N PHE A 399 0.55 45.67 21.64
CA PHE A 399 -0.71 46.28 22.06
C PHE A 399 -1.95 45.40 21.78
N ALA A 400 -1.90 44.55 20.76
CA ALA A 400 -2.96 43.59 20.45
C ALA A 400 -3.06 42.46 21.50
N GLU A 401 -1.91 41.99 22.02
CA GLU A 401 -1.85 40.96 23.08
C GLU A 401 -2.35 41.46 24.44
N LEU A 402 -2.46 42.78 24.63
CA LEU A 402 -3.03 43.38 25.85
C LEU A 402 -4.57 43.42 25.84
N LEU A 403 -5.21 43.18 24.69
CA LEU A 403 -6.67 43.23 24.52
C LEU A 403 -7.37 41.87 24.67
N ASP A 404 -6.62 40.76 24.75
CA ASP A 404 -7.15 39.40 24.94
C ASP A 404 -7.44 39.03 26.42
N ILE A 405 -7.46 40.01 27.33
CA ILE A 405 -8.02 39.81 28.68
C ILE A 405 -9.54 39.95 28.56
N GLU A 406 -10.25 38.82 28.66
CA GLU A 406 -11.71 38.67 28.61
C GLU A 406 -12.51 39.89 29.12
N SER A 407 -13.45 40.37 28.30
CA SER A 407 -14.60 41.15 28.78
C SER A 407 -15.90 40.58 28.22
N PRO A 408 -16.88 40.20 29.08
CA PRO A 408 -18.11 39.55 28.66
C PRO A 408 -19.22 40.57 28.42
N PHE A 409 -19.13 41.44 27.42
CA PHE A 409 -20.25 42.31 27.01
C PHE A 409 -20.04 42.85 25.59
N ALA A 410 -20.74 42.27 24.62
CA ALA A 410 -21.17 42.94 23.38
C ALA A 410 -22.19 42.07 22.64
N ASP A 411 -23.38 41.93 23.23
CA ASP A 411 -24.60 41.77 22.43
C ASP A 411 -25.08 43.17 22.04
N LEU A 412 -25.71 43.24 20.85
CA LEU A 412 -26.44 44.35 20.25
C LEU A 412 -25.63 45.28 19.34
N GLU A 413 -25.59 44.95 18.06
CA GLU A 413 -25.95 45.91 17.01
C GLU A 413 -26.65 45.15 15.86
N GLU A 414 -27.90 45.54 15.63
CA GLU A 414 -28.75 45.12 14.51
C GLU A 414 -28.27 45.83 13.25
N GLU A 415 -27.91 45.06 12.22
CA GLU A 415 -27.89 45.56 10.84
C GLU A 415 -28.90 44.74 10.04
N GLU A 416 -30.04 45.39 9.77
CA GLU A 416 -30.97 44.99 8.71
C GLU A 416 -30.30 45.25 7.36
N GLU A 417 -30.09 44.23 6.52
CA GLU A 417 -30.14 44.41 5.07
C GLU A 417 -30.40 43.08 4.32
N GLU A 418 -31.48 43.13 3.53
CA GLU A 418 -31.86 42.34 2.34
C GLU A 418 -31.83 40.80 2.40
N GLN A 419 -33.00 40.26 2.75
CA GLN A 419 -33.38 38.87 2.52
C GLN A 419 -33.63 38.63 1.01
N GLU A 420 -32.56 38.31 0.28
CA GLU A 420 -32.71 37.51 -0.94
C GLU A 420 -33.14 36.10 -0.52
N SER A 421 -34.24 35.59 -1.07
CA SER A 421 -34.75 34.25 -0.74
C SER A 421 -33.82 33.19 -1.34
N VAL A 422 -32.68 32.96 -0.68
CA VAL A 422 -31.82 31.82 -0.93
C VAL A 422 -32.60 30.61 -0.44
N GLU A 423 -33.09 29.77 -1.37
CA GLU A 423 -33.58 28.45 -0.97
C GLU A 423 -32.43 27.75 -0.22
N PRO A 424 -32.66 27.22 1.00
CA PRO A 424 -31.61 26.58 1.76
C PRO A 424 -31.05 25.42 0.94
N GLY A 425 -29.77 25.53 0.56
CA GLY A 425 -29.07 24.48 -0.15
C GLY A 425 -28.88 23.25 0.72
N MET A 426 -28.42 22.16 0.10
CA MET A 426 -28.01 20.98 0.84
C MET A 426 -26.98 21.36 1.92
N ALA A 427 -27.13 20.82 3.13
CA ALA A 427 -26.24 21.04 4.26
C ALA A 427 -25.97 19.74 5.02
N LEU A 428 -24.80 19.65 5.64
CA LEU A 428 -24.38 18.51 6.45
C LEU A 428 -23.53 19.01 7.62
N SER A 429 -23.85 18.60 8.84
CA SER A 429 -23.13 18.97 10.06
C SER A 429 -23.09 17.81 11.04
N LEU A 430 -21.98 17.67 11.76
CA LEU A 430 -21.84 16.68 12.83
C LEU A 430 -22.73 17.00 14.04
N VAL A 431 -23.17 15.95 14.74
CA VAL A 431 -23.78 16.05 16.07
C VAL A 431 -22.71 15.72 17.11
N GLY A 432 -22.23 16.73 17.83
CA GLY A 432 -21.11 16.61 18.76
C GLY A 432 -19.77 16.99 18.14
N ALA A 433 -18.67 16.71 18.84
CA ALA A 433 -17.33 17.13 18.44
C ALA A 433 -16.86 16.45 17.13
N ALA A 434 -16.00 17.12 16.38
CA ALA A 434 -15.33 16.54 15.21
C ALA A 434 -14.24 15.53 15.61
N VAL A 435 -13.68 15.68 16.81
CA VAL A 435 -12.70 14.74 17.39
C VAL A 435 -13.30 14.16 18.66
N VAL A 436 -13.33 12.83 18.76
CA VAL A 436 -13.80 12.09 19.93
C VAL A 436 -12.65 11.25 20.47
N LYS A 437 -12.36 11.40 21.76
CA LYS A 437 -11.34 10.62 22.45
C LYS A 437 -12.02 9.45 23.15
N VAL A 438 -11.49 8.24 22.95
CA VAL A 438 -12.04 7.00 23.49
C VAL A 438 -10.91 6.25 24.17
N LYS A 439 -11.09 5.87 25.43
CA LYS A 439 -10.09 5.07 26.13
C LYS A 439 -9.97 3.69 25.52
N GLN A 440 -8.76 3.15 25.46
CA GLN A 440 -8.55 1.80 24.93
C GLN A 440 -9.44 0.77 25.65
N GLY A 441 -10.17 -0.04 24.87
CA GLY A 441 -11.13 -1.03 25.34
C GLY A 441 -12.48 -0.45 25.81
N GLN A 442 -12.66 0.87 25.83
CA GLN A 442 -13.94 1.49 26.15
C GLN A 442 -14.96 1.26 25.03
N VAL A 443 -16.22 1.06 25.39
CA VAL A 443 -17.30 0.90 24.40
C VAL A 443 -17.56 2.24 23.73
N TYR A 444 -17.41 2.28 22.41
CA TYR A 444 -17.85 3.39 21.57
C TYR A 444 -18.98 2.94 20.65
N ALA A 445 -20.18 3.43 20.91
CA ALA A 445 -21.40 3.04 20.21
C ALA A 445 -22.22 4.28 19.84
N ALA A 446 -23.26 4.10 19.03
CA ALA A 446 -24.22 5.16 18.76
C ALA A 446 -24.83 5.71 20.06
N CYS A 447 -24.96 7.03 20.16
CA CYS A 447 -25.61 7.63 21.32
C CYS A 447 -27.05 7.12 21.44
N ARG A 448 -27.47 6.87 22.69
CA ARG A 448 -28.88 6.61 22.98
C ARG A 448 -29.72 7.82 22.53
N PRO A 449 -31.00 7.63 22.15
CA PRO A 449 -31.86 8.75 21.77
C PRO A 449 -31.83 9.86 22.83
N ALA A 450 -31.54 11.10 22.39
CA ALA A 450 -31.38 12.30 23.22
C ALA A 450 -30.18 12.33 24.19
N ALA A 451 -29.29 11.33 24.19
CA ALA A 451 -28.01 11.39 24.89
C ALA A 451 -26.98 12.16 24.04
N LEU A 452 -26.18 13.01 24.69
CA LEU A 452 -25.05 13.70 24.08
C LEU A 452 -23.75 12.97 24.45
N SER A 453 -22.81 12.93 23.51
CA SER A 453 -21.47 12.41 23.76
C SER A 453 -20.75 13.27 24.80
N THR A 454 -20.08 12.62 25.75
CA THR A 454 -19.28 13.30 26.78
C THR A 454 -17.87 12.72 26.82
N ALA A 455 -16.92 13.43 27.45
CA ALA A 455 -15.55 12.95 27.58
C ALA A 455 -15.43 11.63 28.38
N ASN A 456 -16.33 11.39 29.34
CA ASN A 456 -16.30 10.18 30.18
C ASN A 456 -17.11 9.02 29.60
N GLU A 457 -18.18 9.33 28.86
CA GLU A 457 -19.01 8.37 28.15
C GLU A 457 -19.11 8.81 26.68
N PRO A 458 -18.06 8.56 25.88
CA PRO A 458 -18.04 8.92 24.48
C PRO A 458 -19.02 8.01 23.71
N CYS A 459 -19.86 8.63 22.89
CA CYS A 459 -20.74 7.94 21.96
C CYS A 459 -20.83 8.70 20.63
N GLU A 460 -21.29 8.02 19.58
CA GLU A 460 -21.41 8.60 18.24
C GLU A 460 -22.79 9.27 18.08
N GLY A 461 -22.78 10.60 17.97
CA GLY A 461 -23.98 11.41 17.75
C GLY A 461 -24.52 11.37 16.31
N GLY A 462 -23.69 10.96 15.34
CA GLY A 462 -24.00 11.00 13.92
C GLY A 462 -23.84 12.41 13.34
N ALA A 463 -24.63 12.68 12.30
CA ALA A 463 -24.70 13.97 11.64
C ALA A 463 -26.17 14.35 11.35
N LEU A 464 -26.41 15.64 11.13
CA LEU A 464 -27.66 16.21 10.64
C LEU A 464 -27.47 16.65 9.20
N GLY A 465 -28.46 16.36 8.36
CA GLY A 465 -28.44 16.62 6.93
C GLY A 465 -29.69 17.36 6.51
N ALA A 466 -29.55 18.28 5.56
CA ALA A 466 -30.67 18.93 4.90
C ALA A 466 -30.55 18.74 3.39
N ALA A 467 -31.65 18.35 2.75
CA ALA A 467 -31.78 18.29 1.30
C ALA A 467 -31.95 19.72 0.71
N PRO A 468 -31.78 19.91 -0.61
CA PRO A 468 -32.16 21.15 -1.28
C PRO A 468 -33.61 21.54 -0.91
N GLY A 469 -33.81 22.79 -0.49
CA GLY A 469 -35.10 23.28 0.01
C GLY A 469 -35.32 23.06 1.53
N GLY A 470 -34.32 22.57 2.26
CA GLY A 470 -34.29 22.55 3.73
C GLY A 470 -35.05 21.40 4.39
N ALA A 471 -35.47 20.38 3.62
CA ALA A 471 -36.08 19.19 4.18
C ALA A 471 -35.04 18.36 4.96
N ASP A 472 -35.42 17.81 6.11
CA ASP A 472 -34.55 16.94 6.92
C ASP A 472 -34.14 15.69 6.11
N ALA A 473 -32.85 15.56 5.87
CA ALA A 473 -32.21 14.47 5.16
C ALA A 473 -31.28 13.65 6.08
N SER A 474 -31.36 13.83 7.39
CA SER A 474 -30.49 13.15 8.36
C SER A 474 -30.62 11.62 8.31
N GLY A 475 -31.78 11.12 7.87
CA GLY A 475 -32.00 9.68 7.64
C GLY A 475 -31.31 9.10 6.41
N ALA A 476 -30.91 9.94 5.45
CA ALA A 476 -30.24 9.55 4.21
C ALA A 476 -28.71 9.69 4.28
N ILE A 477 -28.17 10.12 5.42
CA ILE A 477 -26.73 10.22 5.62
C ILE A 477 -26.13 8.83 5.63
N ILE A 478 -25.08 8.63 4.84
CA ILE A 478 -24.30 7.40 4.76
C ILE A 478 -23.08 7.55 5.67
N VAL A 479 -22.66 6.46 6.33
CA VAL A 479 -21.40 6.44 7.10
C VAL A 479 -20.41 5.51 6.43
N LEU A 480 -19.24 6.04 6.11
CA LEU A 480 -18.13 5.31 5.51
C LEU A 480 -16.89 5.37 6.41
N PRO A 481 -16.02 4.35 6.38
CA PRO A 481 -14.64 4.47 6.83
C PRO A 481 -13.89 5.58 6.06
N GLY A 482 -12.93 6.24 6.69
CA GLY A 482 -12.22 7.39 6.10
C GLY A 482 -11.30 7.05 4.91
N ASP A 483 -10.97 5.78 4.72
CA ASP A 483 -10.22 5.25 3.58
C ASP A 483 -11.11 4.96 2.35
N VAL A 484 -12.43 5.06 2.49
CA VAL A 484 -13.38 4.86 1.39
C VAL A 484 -13.80 6.22 0.80
N PRO A 485 -13.58 6.47 -0.50
CA PRO A 485 -13.97 7.74 -1.12
C PRO A 485 -15.50 7.94 -1.14
N ALA A 486 -15.97 9.07 -0.60
CA ALA A 486 -17.40 9.42 -0.63
C ALA A 486 -18.01 9.49 -2.05
N SER A 487 -17.21 9.85 -3.05
CA SER A 487 -17.64 9.93 -4.46
C SER A 487 -18.20 8.60 -5.00
N LEU A 488 -17.86 7.48 -4.37
CA LEU A 488 -18.42 6.18 -4.69
C LEU A 488 -19.96 6.16 -4.57
N CYS A 489 -20.54 6.95 -3.67
CA CYS A 489 -21.99 7.03 -3.49
C CYS A 489 -22.71 7.90 -4.55
N LEU A 490 -21.98 8.55 -5.45
CA LEU A 490 -22.56 9.22 -6.63
C LEU A 490 -22.68 8.26 -7.82
N THR A 491 -21.72 7.35 -7.98
CA THR A 491 -21.58 6.48 -9.15
C THR A 491 -22.05 5.05 -8.89
N GLN A 492 -22.16 4.63 -7.62
CA GLN A 492 -22.62 3.32 -7.17
C GLN A 492 -23.74 3.44 -6.13
N THR A 493 -24.43 2.33 -5.86
CA THR A 493 -25.47 2.25 -4.83
C THR A 493 -24.84 2.05 -3.44
N CYS A 494 -24.83 3.10 -2.62
CA CYS A 494 -24.54 3.02 -1.18
C CYS A 494 -25.78 2.69 -0.32
N ALA A 495 -26.85 2.22 -0.94
CA ALA A 495 -28.09 1.86 -0.24
C ALA A 495 -27.84 0.79 0.83
N GLY A 496 -28.39 1.02 2.01
CA GLY A 496 -28.19 0.16 3.17
C GLY A 496 -27.05 0.58 4.08
N LEU A 497 -26.19 1.55 3.73
CA LEU A 497 -25.13 2.09 4.60
C LEU A 497 -25.58 3.34 5.38
N GLU A 498 -26.88 3.61 5.43
CA GLU A 498 -27.42 4.82 6.06
C GLU A 498 -27.23 4.77 7.58
N TRP A 499 -26.88 5.92 8.17
CA TRP A 499 -26.78 6.15 9.61
C TRP A 499 -28.06 5.73 10.35
N ALA A 500 -29.23 5.98 9.76
CA ALA A 500 -30.50 5.57 10.33
C ALA A 500 -30.66 4.04 10.44
N ALA A 501 -30.07 3.29 9.50
CA ALA A 501 -30.15 1.84 9.43
C ALA A 501 -29.04 1.14 10.23
N ARG A 502 -27.79 1.63 10.17
CA ARG A 502 -26.62 0.89 10.68
C ARG A 502 -25.92 1.49 11.88
N LYS A 503 -26.10 2.79 12.13
CA LYS A 503 -25.26 3.51 13.08
C LYS A 503 -23.76 3.30 12.77
N LEU A 504 -23.00 2.76 13.72
CA LEU A 504 -21.57 2.45 13.60
C LEU A 504 -21.29 1.03 13.06
N ASN A 505 -22.31 0.23 12.73
CA ASN A 505 -22.06 -1.14 12.28
C ASN A 505 -21.37 -1.15 10.91
N GLY A 506 -20.21 -1.78 10.82
CA GLY A 506 -19.36 -1.78 9.61
C GLY A 506 -18.45 -0.55 9.46
N SER A 507 -18.29 0.23 10.53
CA SER A 507 -17.43 1.42 10.52
C SER A 507 -15.94 1.14 10.77
N GLY A 508 -15.56 -0.11 11.07
CA GLY A 508 -14.18 -0.53 11.27
C GLY A 508 -13.52 0.01 12.55
N ILE A 509 -14.26 0.67 13.44
CA ILE A 509 -13.71 1.18 14.71
C ILE A 509 -13.38 0.01 15.63
N ASP A 510 -12.11 -0.11 15.99
CA ASP A 510 -11.64 -1.03 17.02
C ASP A 510 -11.07 -0.23 18.20
N THR A 511 -11.85 -0.13 19.27
CA THR A 511 -11.41 0.59 20.47
C THR A 511 -10.33 -0.14 21.25
N SER A 512 -10.01 -1.40 20.91
CA SER A 512 -8.89 -2.14 21.50
C SER A 512 -7.53 -1.86 20.85
N ALA A 513 -7.52 -1.11 19.73
CA ALA A 513 -6.30 -0.74 19.02
C ALA A 513 -5.30 0.02 19.91
N PRO A 514 -3.99 0.06 19.54
CA PRO A 514 -2.98 0.75 20.32
C PRO A 514 -3.34 2.21 20.61
N THR A 515 -2.92 2.71 21.78
CA THR A 515 -3.06 4.13 22.10
C THR A 515 -2.41 5.01 21.03
N GLY A 516 -3.06 6.09 20.65
CA GLY A 516 -2.67 6.98 19.56
C GLY A 516 -3.20 6.57 18.19
N THR A 517 -3.86 5.41 18.07
CA THR A 517 -4.54 5.03 16.83
C THR A 517 -5.69 5.99 16.54
N GLU A 518 -5.78 6.47 15.31
CA GLU A 518 -6.86 7.34 14.85
C GLU A 518 -7.74 6.59 13.83
N PHE A 519 -9.04 6.54 14.10
CA PHE A 519 -10.05 6.08 13.15
C PHE A 519 -10.78 7.29 12.57
N THR A 520 -11.01 7.30 11.27
CA THR A 520 -11.81 8.36 10.63
C THR A 520 -13.13 7.77 10.15
N LEU A 521 -14.23 8.42 10.53
CA LEU A 521 -15.55 8.21 9.93
C LEU A 521 -15.87 9.36 8.99
N GLN A 522 -16.43 9.04 7.84
CA GLN A 522 -16.95 10.01 6.90
C GLN A 522 -18.47 9.90 6.86
N PHE A 523 -19.16 10.99 7.21
CA PHE A 523 -20.59 11.15 7.00
C PHE A 523 -20.81 11.76 5.63
N VAL A 524 -21.63 11.13 4.81
CA VAL A 524 -21.84 11.50 3.41
C VAL A 524 -23.31 11.75 3.16
N LEU A 525 -23.63 12.88 2.53
CA LEU A 525 -24.95 13.16 1.99
C LEU A 525 -24.82 13.39 0.49
N ALA A 526 -25.39 12.49 -0.29
CA ALA A 526 -25.33 12.51 -1.75
C ALA A 526 -26.73 12.75 -2.34
N ASP A 527 -26.82 13.65 -3.31
CA ASP A 527 -28.00 13.86 -4.16
C ASP A 527 -27.65 13.41 -5.58
N ALA A 528 -27.78 12.11 -5.83
CA ALA A 528 -27.43 11.49 -7.11
C ALA A 528 -28.06 12.17 -8.34
N PRO A 529 -29.34 12.62 -8.31
CA PRO A 529 -29.93 13.38 -9.42
C PRO A 529 -29.22 14.69 -9.78
N SER A 530 -28.62 15.39 -8.81
CA SER A 530 -27.91 16.65 -9.05
C SER A 530 -26.39 16.50 -9.09
N GLY A 531 -25.87 15.30 -8.81
CA GLY A 531 -24.43 15.04 -8.70
C GLY A 531 -23.77 15.70 -7.49
N LYS A 532 -24.54 16.34 -6.60
CA LYS A 532 -23.99 17.06 -5.44
C LYS A 532 -23.71 16.09 -4.30
N LEU A 533 -22.53 16.24 -3.69
CA LEU A 533 -22.12 15.47 -2.53
C LEU A 533 -21.54 16.38 -1.46
N LEU A 534 -21.94 16.15 -0.20
CA LEU A 534 -21.31 16.73 0.98
C LEU A 534 -20.72 15.60 1.81
N SER A 535 -19.55 15.84 2.38
CA SER A 535 -18.94 14.97 3.37
C SER A 535 -18.46 15.77 4.56
N VAL A 536 -18.54 15.18 5.74
CA VAL A 536 -17.90 15.69 6.96
C VAL A 536 -17.26 14.54 7.72
N ASN A 537 -16.06 14.76 8.22
CA ASN A 537 -15.27 13.71 8.86
C ASN A 537 -15.31 13.84 10.37
N ARG A 538 -15.27 12.69 11.04
CA ARG A 538 -15.07 12.56 12.48
C ARG A 538 -13.85 11.70 12.76
N THR A 539 -12.97 12.19 13.63
CA THR A 539 -11.78 11.47 14.06
C THR A 539 -12.03 10.89 15.46
N ILE A 540 -11.78 9.59 15.63
CA ILE A 540 -11.79 8.89 16.90
C ILE A 540 -10.35 8.57 17.26
N ILE A 541 -9.88 9.06 18.39
CA ILE A 541 -8.51 8.84 18.88
C ILE A 541 -8.56 7.89 20.07
N ILE A 542 -7.78 6.81 20.00
CA ILE A 542 -7.63 5.88 21.13
C ILE A 542 -6.67 6.47 22.16
N GLU A 543 -7.17 6.74 23.35
CA GLU A 543 -6.39 7.22 24.50
C GLU A 543 -5.98 6.07 25.41
N PRO A 544 -4.99 6.30 26.31
CA PRO A 544 -4.65 5.32 27.33
C PRO A 544 -5.91 4.86 28.10
N PRO A 545 -5.97 3.59 28.52
CA PRO A 545 -7.12 3.06 29.26
C PRO A 545 -7.33 3.76 30.62
N CYS A 546 -6.27 4.38 31.16
CA CYS A 546 -6.28 5.10 32.43
C CYS A 546 -6.24 6.62 32.24
N SER A 547 -6.85 7.36 33.18
CA SER A 547 -7.01 8.82 33.04
C SER A 547 -5.75 9.62 33.37
N ALA A 548 -4.78 9.00 34.06
CA ALA A 548 -3.50 9.60 34.39
C ALA A 548 -2.41 8.94 33.55
N ASP A 549 -1.50 9.75 33.00
CA ASP A 549 -0.46 9.32 32.06
C ASP A 549 0.50 8.27 32.66
N ASP A 550 0.60 8.20 33.99
CA ASP A 550 1.48 7.27 34.73
C ASP A 550 0.74 6.03 35.28
N GLU A 551 -0.56 5.88 35.00
CA GLU A 551 -1.36 4.75 35.47
C GLU A 551 -1.49 3.65 34.41
N VAL A 552 -1.34 2.40 34.84
CA VAL A 552 -1.51 1.21 34.01
C VAL A 552 -2.78 0.47 34.42
N LEU A 553 -3.57 0.04 33.43
CA LEU A 553 -4.76 -0.80 33.68
C LEU A 553 -4.31 -2.21 34.02
N CYS A 554 -4.66 -2.69 35.22
CA CYS A 554 -4.21 -4.00 35.66
C CYS A 554 -5.12 -5.13 35.20
N PRO A 555 -4.58 -6.17 34.51
CA PRO A 555 -5.40 -7.25 33.95
C PRO A 555 -6.10 -8.13 35.00
N SER A 556 -5.58 -8.15 36.24
CA SER A 556 -6.11 -8.98 37.33
C SER A 556 -7.50 -8.53 37.78
N ASP A 557 -7.73 -7.22 37.87
CA ASP A 557 -8.98 -6.63 38.40
C ASP A 557 -9.58 -5.51 37.54
N GLY A 558 -8.94 -5.12 36.44
CA GLY A 558 -9.38 -4.06 35.56
C GLY A 558 -9.31 -2.66 36.19
N THR A 559 -8.51 -2.46 37.25
CA THR A 559 -8.34 -1.14 37.88
C THR A 559 -7.03 -0.48 37.47
N CYS A 560 -7.02 0.85 37.43
CA CYS A 560 -5.84 1.64 37.12
C CYS A 560 -4.91 1.72 38.34
N SER A 561 -3.61 1.57 38.12
CA SER A 561 -2.59 1.67 39.16
C SER A 561 -1.40 2.49 38.72
N ALA A 562 -0.93 3.36 39.61
CA ALA A 562 0.33 4.09 39.45
C ALA A 562 1.57 3.20 39.71
N LEU A 563 1.36 1.93 40.10
CA LEU A 563 2.42 0.93 40.26
C LEU A 563 2.27 -0.13 39.17
N PRO A 564 3.39 -0.74 38.71
CA PRO A 564 3.34 -1.97 37.93
C PRO A 564 2.42 -3.00 38.60
N CYS A 565 1.56 -3.64 37.81
CA CYS A 565 0.44 -4.43 38.32
C CYS A 565 0.90 -5.65 39.14
N ASP A 566 2.04 -6.22 38.79
CA ASP A 566 2.72 -7.26 39.57
C ASP A 566 3.12 -6.79 40.98
N ILE A 567 3.60 -5.55 41.11
CA ILE A 567 3.97 -4.96 42.41
C ILE A 567 2.71 -4.64 43.22
N ARG A 568 1.68 -4.08 42.58
CA ARG A 568 0.40 -3.80 43.25
C ARG A 568 -0.23 -5.09 43.77
N ASP A 569 -0.29 -6.13 42.93
CA ASP A 569 -0.90 -7.40 43.28
C ASP A 569 -0.09 -8.14 44.35
N ALA A 570 1.23 -7.98 44.39
CA ALA A 570 2.08 -8.48 45.48
C ALA A 570 1.89 -7.71 46.81
N LEU A 571 1.42 -6.45 46.75
CA LEU A 571 1.12 -5.61 47.91
C LEU A 571 -0.35 -5.71 48.35
N ALA A 572 -1.21 -6.34 47.55
CA ALA A 572 -2.59 -6.59 47.91
C ALA A 572 -2.64 -7.52 49.15
N PRO A 573 -3.48 -7.22 50.16
CA PRO A 573 -3.64 -8.11 51.30
C PRO A 573 -4.04 -9.49 50.81
N LEU A 574 -3.31 -10.54 51.21
CA LEU A 574 -3.71 -11.92 50.94
C LEU A 574 -5.18 -12.09 51.37
N PRO A 575 -6.05 -12.65 50.50
CA PRO A 575 -7.43 -12.89 50.86
C PRO A 575 -7.50 -13.72 52.15
N ALA A 576 -8.45 -13.38 53.02
CA ALA A 576 -8.58 -13.97 54.35
C ALA A 576 -8.85 -15.49 54.32
N ASP A 577 -9.28 -15.99 53.16
CA ASP A 577 -9.51 -17.40 52.86
C ASP A 577 -8.35 -17.84 51.94
N GLY A 578 -7.61 -18.88 52.35
CA GLY A 578 -6.36 -19.30 51.68
C GLY A 578 -6.49 -19.58 50.17
N PRO A 579 -5.36 -19.80 49.46
CA PRO A 579 -5.38 -19.94 48.00
C PRO A 579 -6.28 -21.10 47.56
N SER A 580 -6.94 -20.92 46.43
CA SER A 580 -7.73 -21.97 45.78
C SER A 580 -6.85 -23.19 45.45
N ILE A 581 -7.47 -24.36 45.32
CA ILE A 581 -6.80 -25.60 44.90
C ILE A 581 -7.11 -25.81 43.42
N LEU A 582 -6.07 -25.82 42.58
CA LEU A 582 -6.17 -26.03 41.14
C LEU A 582 -5.76 -27.46 40.78
N THR A 583 -6.58 -28.15 39.99
CA THR A 583 -6.32 -29.52 39.52
C THR A 583 -6.30 -29.54 37.99
N LEU A 584 -5.21 -30.02 37.38
CA LEU A 584 -5.08 -30.21 35.94
C LEU A 584 -5.49 -31.62 35.54
N PHE A 585 -6.16 -31.75 34.38
CA PHE A 585 -6.50 -33.04 33.77
C PHE A 585 -5.65 -33.31 32.53
N GLY A 586 -5.29 -34.59 32.35
CA GLY A 586 -4.44 -35.05 31.26
C GLY A 586 -2.94 -34.96 31.58
N PRO A 587 -2.06 -35.21 30.59
CA PRO A 587 -0.62 -35.14 30.79
C PRO A 587 -0.16 -33.68 30.96
N LEU A 588 0.86 -33.48 31.80
CA LEU A 588 1.52 -32.18 32.00
C LEU A 588 2.39 -31.78 30.81
N ASP A 589 2.92 -32.78 30.09
CA ASP A 589 3.65 -32.62 28.84
C ASP A 589 2.89 -33.36 27.74
N LEU A 590 2.36 -32.62 26.77
CA LEU A 590 1.56 -33.15 25.68
C LEU A 590 2.31 -32.97 24.35
N GLU A 591 2.48 -34.05 23.59
CA GLU A 591 3.02 -33.99 22.24
C GLU A 591 1.89 -34.12 21.20
N VAL A 592 1.87 -33.22 20.22
CA VAL A 592 0.82 -33.14 19.19
C VAL A 592 1.46 -33.05 17.81
N ALA A 593 1.01 -33.90 16.87
CA ALA A 593 1.47 -33.80 15.49
C ALA A 593 0.82 -32.59 14.79
N TYR A 594 1.63 -31.80 14.07
CA TYR A 594 1.15 -30.63 13.33
C TYR A 594 0.02 -31.01 12.35
N GLY A 595 -1.07 -30.24 12.39
CA GLY A 595 -2.25 -30.46 11.53
C GLY A 595 -3.23 -31.54 12.00
N THR A 596 -3.08 -32.08 13.21
CA THR A 596 -4.03 -33.04 13.77
C THR A 596 -5.14 -32.37 14.60
N ASN A 597 -6.36 -32.87 14.48
CA ASN A 597 -7.46 -32.51 15.37
C ASN A 597 -7.49 -33.51 16.54
N LEU A 598 -7.49 -33.00 17.76
CA LEU A 598 -7.58 -33.81 18.97
C LEU A 598 -9.02 -33.80 19.48
N SER A 599 -9.51 -34.97 19.89
CA SER A 599 -10.80 -35.09 20.57
C SER A 599 -10.62 -34.84 22.07
N GLY A 600 -11.02 -33.66 22.53
CA GLY A 600 -11.00 -33.21 23.93
C GLY A 600 -10.92 -31.70 24.03
N SER A 601 -10.45 -31.17 25.16
CA SER A 601 -10.16 -29.74 25.36
C SER A 601 -9.14 -29.55 26.48
N LEU A 602 -8.19 -28.64 26.31
CA LEU A 602 -7.32 -28.18 27.41
C LEU A 602 -7.90 -26.94 28.12
N ALA A 603 -9.06 -26.45 27.70
CA ALA A 603 -9.72 -25.29 28.32
C ALA A 603 -10.30 -25.66 29.70
N PRO A 604 -10.44 -24.71 30.63
CA PRO A 604 -11.02 -24.98 31.95
C PRO A 604 -12.41 -25.62 31.86
N CYS A 605 -12.72 -26.45 32.85
CA CYS A 605 -14.04 -27.04 32.99
C CYS A 605 -15.04 -25.98 33.43
N ALA A 606 -16.24 -26.01 32.87
CA ALA A 606 -17.32 -25.09 33.28
C ALA A 606 -17.73 -25.26 34.76
N SER A 607 -17.47 -26.42 35.34
CA SER A 607 -17.63 -26.73 36.77
C SER A 607 -16.85 -28.01 37.11
N SER A 608 -16.58 -28.22 38.40
CA SER A 608 -16.10 -29.47 38.98
C SER A 608 -17.03 -30.66 38.69
N ALA A 609 -18.35 -30.42 38.54
CA ALA A 609 -19.31 -31.45 38.12
C ALA A 609 -19.16 -31.83 36.64
N ALA A 610 -18.81 -30.88 35.78
CA ALA A 610 -18.51 -31.15 34.37
C ALA A 610 -17.21 -31.97 34.21
N ALA A 611 -16.30 -31.88 35.17
CA ALA A 611 -15.09 -32.70 35.20
C ALA A 611 -15.32 -34.15 35.68
N ALA A 612 -16.47 -34.47 36.29
CA ALA A 612 -16.78 -35.83 36.71
C ALA A 612 -16.87 -36.83 35.53
N ASP A 613 -17.08 -36.33 34.31
CA ASP A 613 -17.10 -37.12 33.07
C ASP A 613 -15.69 -37.35 32.50
N ASN A 614 -14.65 -36.65 33.01
CA ASN A 614 -13.25 -36.87 32.63
C ASN A 614 -12.67 -38.18 33.19
N ASP A 615 -13.29 -38.78 34.22
CA ASP A 615 -12.77 -39.95 34.94
C ASP A 615 -13.37 -41.29 34.45
N ILE A 616 -14.19 -41.29 33.39
CA ILE A 616 -14.88 -42.50 32.93
C ILE A 616 -14.00 -43.37 32.01
N ASN A 617 -12.95 -42.82 31.38
CA ASN A 617 -12.09 -43.56 30.47
C ASN A 617 -10.63 -43.52 30.93
N GLY A 618 -10.29 -44.34 31.94
CA GLY A 618 -8.92 -44.73 32.26
C GLY A 618 -8.27 -45.57 31.13
N SER A 619 -8.13 -44.98 29.95
CA SER A 619 -7.58 -45.57 28.73
C SER A 619 -6.24 -44.92 28.44
N SER A 620 -5.18 -45.72 28.51
CA SER A 620 -3.77 -45.34 28.40
C SER A 620 -3.29 -44.93 27.00
N ASP A 621 -4.21 -44.61 26.08
CA ASP A 621 -3.87 -44.20 24.71
C ASP A 621 -4.54 -42.86 24.38
N SER A 622 -3.72 -41.80 24.35
CA SER A 622 -3.86 -40.60 23.51
C SER A 622 -5.27 -39.98 23.33
N PHE A 623 -6.01 -39.72 24.40
CA PHE A 623 -7.20 -38.85 24.36
C PHE A 623 -7.09 -37.75 25.40
N LEU A 624 -7.31 -36.50 24.98
CA LEU A 624 -7.41 -35.36 25.87
C LEU A 624 -8.70 -35.44 26.70
N PRO A 625 -8.72 -34.89 27.93
CA PRO A 625 -9.94 -34.81 28.72
C PRO A 625 -10.98 -33.92 28.01
N LEU A 626 -12.27 -34.01 28.40
CA LEU A 626 -13.33 -33.12 27.90
C LEU A 626 -13.07 -31.65 28.26
N CYS A 627 -12.28 -31.41 29.30
CA CYS A 627 -11.78 -30.10 29.73
C CYS A 627 -10.49 -30.27 30.56
N GLY A 628 -9.65 -29.24 30.58
CA GLY A 628 -8.26 -29.31 31.02
C GLY A 628 -7.95 -28.96 32.47
N ALA A 629 -8.86 -28.33 33.23
CA ALA A 629 -8.62 -27.94 34.63
C ALA A 629 -9.90 -27.67 35.44
N THR A 630 -9.86 -27.90 36.76
CA THR A 630 -10.86 -27.45 37.75
C THR A 630 -10.19 -26.74 38.92
N ALA A 631 -10.99 -25.99 39.68
CA ALA A 631 -10.54 -25.32 40.87
C ALA A 631 -11.61 -25.28 41.95
N THR A 632 -11.17 -25.41 43.20
CA THR A 632 -12.01 -25.23 44.38
C THR A 632 -11.43 -24.14 45.27
N ASP A 633 -12.27 -23.23 45.75
CA ASP A 633 -11.86 -22.25 46.74
C ASP A 633 -11.53 -22.92 48.09
N SER A 634 -10.98 -22.14 49.02
CA SER A 634 -10.60 -22.63 50.35
C SER A 634 -11.79 -22.93 51.27
N ALA A 635 -13.02 -22.55 50.89
CA ALA A 635 -14.27 -22.97 51.53
C ALA A 635 -14.86 -24.25 50.90
N GLY A 636 -14.23 -24.80 49.85
CA GLY A 636 -14.68 -25.97 49.10
C GLY A 636 -15.75 -25.68 48.04
N GLY A 637 -15.97 -24.41 47.70
CA GLY A 637 -16.79 -23.96 46.58
C GLY A 637 -16.09 -24.18 45.24
N ASP A 638 -16.87 -24.37 44.19
CA ASP A 638 -16.36 -24.58 42.84
C ASP A 638 -16.14 -23.24 42.12
N VAL A 639 -14.88 -22.97 41.79
CA VAL A 639 -14.42 -21.77 41.08
C VAL A 639 -13.78 -22.12 39.74
N SER A 640 -14.13 -23.30 39.18
CA SER A 640 -13.54 -23.77 37.92
C SER A 640 -13.83 -22.84 36.73
N ALA A 641 -14.95 -22.12 36.77
CA ALA A 641 -15.29 -21.12 35.76
C ALA A 641 -14.40 -19.87 35.79
N ASP A 642 -13.71 -19.63 36.92
CA ASP A 642 -12.88 -18.45 37.14
C ASP A 642 -11.40 -18.69 36.78
N ILE A 643 -11.06 -19.91 36.35
CA ILE A 643 -9.71 -20.26 35.91
C ILE A 643 -9.39 -19.51 34.62
N ARG A 644 -8.30 -18.73 34.66
CA ARG A 644 -7.72 -18.09 33.47
C ARG A 644 -6.58 -18.92 32.94
N VAL A 645 -6.43 -18.95 31.60
CA VAL A 645 -5.34 -19.64 30.93
C VAL A 645 -4.59 -18.65 30.05
N ALA A 646 -3.27 -18.58 30.23
CA ALA A 646 -2.37 -17.75 29.43
C ALA A 646 -1.23 -18.60 28.88
N GLN A 647 -0.82 -18.36 27.63
CA GLN A 647 0.45 -18.85 27.12
C GLN A 647 1.58 -18.02 27.75
N ILE A 648 2.69 -18.66 28.11
CA ILE A 648 3.87 -18.01 28.68
C ILE A 648 5.08 -18.44 27.86
N GLY A 649 5.82 -17.46 27.33
CA GLY A 649 6.98 -17.63 26.45
C GLY A 649 7.49 -16.26 26.00
N ASP A 650 8.63 -16.25 25.29
CA ASP A 650 9.25 -15.01 24.79
C ASP A 650 8.39 -14.38 23.67
N GLU A 651 8.29 -13.05 23.65
CA GLU A 651 7.37 -12.24 22.80
C GLU A 651 7.61 -12.37 21.27
N GLU A 652 8.63 -13.12 20.84
CA GLU A 652 8.94 -13.39 19.41
C GLU A 652 8.27 -14.66 18.86
N GLU A 653 7.67 -15.53 19.68
CA GLU A 653 7.01 -16.75 19.22
C GLU A 653 5.50 -16.54 18.95
N ALA A 654 4.99 -17.13 17.86
CA ALA A 654 3.59 -17.01 17.46
C ALA A 654 2.62 -17.45 18.60
N SER A 655 1.55 -16.68 18.82
CA SER A 655 0.54 -17.01 19.83
C SER A 655 -0.27 -18.24 19.42
N CYS A 656 -0.27 -19.27 20.25
CA CYS A 656 -1.04 -20.49 20.09
C CYS A 656 -2.01 -20.62 21.27
N SER A 657 -3.29 -20.33 21.08
CA SER A 657 -4.26 -20.48 22.18
C SER A 657 -4.59 -21.95 22.44
N VAL A 658 -4.96 -22.27 23.68
CA VAL A 658 -5.39 -23.62 24.09
C VAL A 658 -6.52 -24.20 23.24
N GLY A 659 -7.44 -23.37 22.72
CA GLY A 659 -8.50 -23.83 21.82
C GLY A 659 -7.97 -24.26 20.45
N ILE A 660 -6.95 -23.56 19.95
CA ILE A 660 -6.34 -23.81 18.64
C ILE A 660 -5.49 -25.09 18.65
N VAL A 661 -4.83 -25.39 19.78
CA VAL A 661 -4.07 -26.65 19.97
C VAL A 661 -4.90 -27.89 19.67
N VAL A 662 -6.21 -27.83 19.95
CA VAL A 662 -7.08 -29.00 19.97
C VAL A 662 -7.97 -29.10 18.73
N SER A 663 -8.40 -27.97 18.15
CA SER A 663 -9.33 -27.96 17.03
C SER A 663 -8.99 -26.94 15.93
N GLY A 664 -8.52 -27.45 14.78
CA GLY A 664 -8.71 -26.93 13.43
C GLY A 664 -8.11 -25.56 13.06
N PRO A 665 -8.00 -25.24 11.75
CA PRO A 665 -7.14 -24.15 11.28
C PRO A 665 -7.59 -22.74 11.73
N PRO A 666 -6.62 -21.82 11.97
CA PRO A 666 -5.17 -22.02 11.76
C PRO A 666 -4.56 -22.93 12.83
N PHE A 667 -3.84 -23.99 12.44
CA PHE A 667 -3.15 -24.84 13.41
C PHE A 667 -1.95 -24.09 13.99
N CYS A 668 -1.64 -24.34 15.25
CA CYS A 668 -0.43 -23.80 15.84
C CYS A 668 0.80 -24.35 15.12
N LEU A 669 1.78 -23.48 14.85
CA LEU A 669 3.03 -23.86 14.20
C LEU A 669 3.80 -24.88 15.05
N PRO A 670 4.64 -25.73 14.45
CA PRO A 670 5.56 -26.58 15.20
C PRO A 670 6.39 -25.75 16.18
N GLY A 671 6.48 -26.18 17.43
CA GLY A 671 7.07 -25.40 18.52
C GLY A 671 6.70 -25.91 19.91
N LEU A 672 7.31 -25.31 20.94
CA LEU A 672 7.05 -25.65 22.34
C LEU A 672 6.23 -24.54 23.00
N TYR A 673 5.07 -24.88 23.55
CA TYR A 673 4.14 -23.93 24.13
C TYR A 673 3.90 -24.24 25.61
N THR A 674 4.08 -23.27 26.50
CA THR A 674 3.75 -23.41 27.93
C THR A 674 2.49 -22.63 28.25
N TYR A 675 1.54 -23.26 28.93
CA TYR A 675 0.28 -22.66 29.38
C TYR A 675 0.21 -22.63 30.89
N ARG A 676 -0.07 -21.44 31.45
CA ARG A 676 -0.33 -21.22 32.87
C ARG A 676 -1.82 -21.07 33.13
N TYR A 677 -2.31 -21.87 34.06
CA TYR A 677 -3.65 -21.84 34.62
C TYR A 677 -3.59 -21.11 35.97
N SER A 678 -4.47 -20.14 36.19
CA SER A 678 -4.47 -19.35 37.43
C SER A 678 -5.88 -19.03 37.93
N VAL A 679 -6.07 -19.11 39.24
CA VAL A 679 -7.31 -18.72 39.94
C VAL A 679 -6.98 -18.42 41.41
N ASP A 680 -7.38 -17.27 41.93
CA ASP A 680 -7.25 -16.88 43.36
C ASP A 680 -5.95 -17.33 44.05
N GLY A 681 -4.80 -16.95 43.48
CA GLY A 681 -3.47 -17.26 44.01
C GLY A 681 -2.97 -18.69 43.76
N ALA A 682 -3.79 -19.57 43.19
CA ALA A 682 -3.40 -20.90 42.72
C ALA A 682 -2.85 -20.81 41.28
N VAL A 683 -1.74 -21.49 41.02
CA VAL A 683 -1.11 -21.52 39.70
C VAL A 683 -0.67 -22.94 39.36
N ALA A 684 -0.92 -23.37 38.12
CA ALA A 684 -0.38 -24.61 37.55
C ALA A 684 0.01 -24.41 36.09
N GLU A 685 1.00 -25.17 35.62
CA GLU A 685 1.53 -25.04 34.25
C GLU A 685 1.51 -26.39 33.52
N ARG A 686 1.36 -26.32 32.20
CA ARG A 686 1.43 -27.46 31.27
C ARG A 686 2.21 -27.06 30.04
N THR A 687 2.97 -27.99 29.48
CA THR A 687 3.72 -27.82 28.23
C THR A 687 3.09 -28.63 27.10
N VAL A 688 3.05 -28.06 25.91
CA VAL A 688 2.57 -28.69 24.67
C VAL A 688 3.65 -28.56 23.60
N SER A 689 4.15 -29.69 23.08
CA SER A 689 5.11 -29.75 21.99
C SER A 689 4.39 -30.09 20.69
N ILE A 690 4.42 -29.20 19.70
CA ILE A 690 3.86 -29.45 18.36
C ILE A 690 5.00 -29.86 17.44
N VAL A 691 4.93 -31.09 16.94
CA VAL A 691 6.00 -31.70 16.13
C VAL A 691 5.54 -31.94 14.69
N GLU A 692 6.42 -31.68 13.74
CA GLU A 692 6.19 -32.03 12.34
C GLU A 692 6.47 -33.53 12.15
N VAL A 693 5.51 -34.28 11.62
CA VAL A 693 5.66 -35.72 11.37
C VAL A 693 5.87 -35.94 9.88
N ALA A 694 7.10 -36.26 9.47
CA ALA A 694 7.42 -36.64 8.09
C ALA A 694 7.28 -38.16 7.88
N GLU A 695 6.39 -38.57 6.98
CA GLU A 695 6.29 -39.98 6.56
C GLU A 695 7.36 -40.27 5.48
N VAL A 696 8.48 -40.90 5.87
CA VAL A 696 9.53 -41.31 4.91
C VAL A 696 9.11 -42.58 4.17
N ARG A 697 8.63 -42.45 2.93
CA ARG A 697 8.35 -43.60 2.05
C ARG A 697 9.59 -43.99 1.25
N VAL A 698 10.33 -44.97 1.73
CA VAL A 698 11.45 -45.57 0.98
C VAL A 698 10.89 -46.54 -0.07
N ARG A 699 11.05 -46.23 -1.36
CA ARG A 699 10.90 -47.22 -2.44
C ARG A 699 12.24 -47.91 -2.66
N LEU A 700 12.38 -49.13 -2.14
CA LEU A 700 13.47 -50.01 -2.52
C LEU A 700 13.19 -50.60 -3.91
N ALA A 701 13.91 -50.13 -4.93
CA ALA A 701 13.97 -50.80 -6.21
C ALA A 701 14.85 -52.05 -6.08
N LEU A 702 14.23 -53.22 -6.00
CA LEU A 702 14.94 -54.50 -6.10
C LEU A 702 15.35 -54.74 -7.56
N GLU A 703 16.51 -54.21 -7.97
CA GLU A 703 17.17 -54.67 -9.18
C GLU A 703 17.99 -55.94 -8.87
N SER A 704 17.49 -57.06 -9.39
CA SER A 704 18.17 -58.34 -9.59
C SER A 704 18.55 -59.16 -8.34
N LEU A 705 17.58 -59.90 -7.82
CA LEU A 705 17.84 -61.23 -7.25
C LEU A 705 17.07 -62.28 -8.05
N SER A 706 17.74 -62.83 -9.06
CA SER A 706 17.38 -64.09 -9.68
C SER A 706 17.54 -65.21 -8.66
N ALA A 707 16.45 -65.66 -8.05
CA ALA A 707 16.11 -67.07 -7.84
C ALA A 707 15.08 -67.23 -6.71
N GLY A 708 13.87 -67.64 -7.10
CA GLY A 708 13.05 -68.58 -6.37
C GLY A 708 12.58 -68.18 -4.96
N VAL A 709 11.48 -67.42 -4.88
CA VAL A 709 10.51 -67.60 -3.80
C VAL A 709 9.11 -67.57 -4.39
N THR A 710 8.36 -68.61 -4.08
CA THR A 710 7.03 -68.93 -4.60
C THR A 710 5.95 -67.99 -4.07
N ASN A 711 4.98 -67.72 -4.94
CA ASN A 711 3.80 -66.92 -4.71
C ASN A 711 2.81 -67.68 -3.82
N GLU A 712 2.83 -67.44 -2.50
CA GLU A 712 1.73 -67.81 -1.61
C GLU A 712 1.64 -66.83 -0.43
N LEU A 713 0.40 -66.43 -0.12
CA LEU A 713 -0.06 -65.74 1.10
C LEU A 713 -0.02 -64.21 1.09
N LEU A 714 -0.82 -63.63 0.19
CA LEU A 714 -1.60 -62.43 0.46
C LEU A 714 -2.73 -62.77 1.46
N SER A 715 -2.62 -62.33 2.70
CA SER A 715 -3.80 -62.03 3.55
C SER A 715 -3.49 -60.88 4.53
N PRO A 716 -4.46 -59.97 4.77
CA PRO A 716 -4.24 -58.76 5.55
C PRO A 716 -4.39 -59.05 7.04
N GLY A 717 -3.34 -58.78 7.83
CA GLY A 717 -3.40 -58.80 9.28
C GLY A 717 -2.13 -59.32 9.92
N GLY A 718 -1.32 -58.41 10.49
CA GLY A 718 -0.18 -58.75 11.33
C GLY A 718 1.01 -57.82 11.14
N THR A 719 0.97 -56.62 11.71
CA THR A 719 2.15 -55.77 11.93
C THR A 719 2.78 -56.11 13.27
N GLU A 720 3.40 -57.29 13.37
CA GLU A 720 4.47 -57.56 14.32
C GLU A 720 5.44 -58.53 13.63
N GLN A 721 6.75 -58.26 13.70
CA GLN A 721 7.88 -58.98 13.08
C GLN A 721 8.47 -58.43 11.77
N TYR A 722 8.77 -57.13 11.69
CA TYR A 722 9.71 -56.59 10.67
C TYR A 722 10.75 -55.59 11.22
N THR A 723 11.00 -55.60 12.53
CA THR A 723 11.93 -54.66 13.18
C THR A 723 13.43 -54.94 12.98
N PRO A 724 13.98 -56.17 12.88
CA PRO A 724 15.44 -56.32 12.97
C PRO A 724 16.23 -56.02 11.69
N LEU A 725 15.58 -55.92 10.52
CA LEU A 725 16.27 -55.66 9.25
C LEU A 725 16.22 -54.18 8.83
N PHE A 726 15.26 -53.42 9.37
CA PHE A 726 15.08 -52.00 9.06
C PHE A 726 16.07 -51.12 9.84
N ASP A 727 16.31 -51.43 11.13
CA ASP A 727 17.22 -50.65 11.98
C ASP A 727 18.66 -50.63 11.46
N SER A 728 19.17 -51.78 10.99
CA SER A 728 20.54 -51.87 10.46
C SER A 728 20.76 -51.17 9.11
N ALA A 729 19.70 -50.90 8.34
CA ALA A 729 19.79 -50.12 7.10
C ALA A 729 19.61 -48.62 7.35
N LEU A 730 18.83 -48.25 8.37
CA LEU A 730 18.58 -46.87 8.76
C LEU A 730 19.78 -46.23 9.47
N GLU A 731 20.50 -46.99 10.32
CA GLU A 731 21.77 -46.51 10.93
C GLU A 731 22.86 -46.23 9.88
N ALA A 732 22.87 -46.96 8.76
CA ALA A 732 23.83 -46.72 7.68
C ALA A 732 23.52 -45.42 6.91
N LEU A 733 22.23 -45.13 6.67
CA LEU A 733 21.77 -43.94 5.94
C LEU A 733 21.87 -42.65 6.75
N LEU A 734 21.72 -42.72 8.09
CA LEU A 734 21.86 -41.55 8.97
C LEU A 734 23.31 -41.17 9.28
N SER A 735 24.29 -42.01 8.91
CA SER A 735 25.73 -41.74 9.13
C SER A 735 26.41 -40.99 7.98
N GLU A 736 25.78 -40.91 6.80
CA GLU A 736 26.31 -40.21 5.62
C GLU A 736 25.31 -39.15 5.13
N GLY A 737 25.26 -38.01 5.81
CA GLY A 737 24.39 -36.91 5.42
C GLY A 737 24.60 -35.65 6.25
N GLY A 738 25.79 -35.06 6.18
CA GLY A 738 25.98 -33.65 6.54
C GLY A 738 25.59 -32.78 5.35
N GLY A 739 24.56 -31.95 5.54
CA GLY A 739 24.02 -31.01 4.55
C GLY A 739 22.61 -30.60 4.94
#